data_AF-A0A087M9I4-F1
#
_entry.id   AF-A0A087M9I4-F1
#
_cell.length_a   1.000
_cell.length_b   1.000
_cell.length_c   1.000
_cell.angle_alpha   90.00
_cell.angle_beta   90.00
_cell.angle_gamma   90.00
#
_symmetry.space_group_name_H-M   'P 1'
#
loop_
_entity.id
_entity.type
_entity.pdbx_description
1 polymer ?
#
loop_
_entity_poly.entity_id
_entity_poly.type
_entity_poly.pdbx_seq_one_letter_code
_entity_poly.pdbx_strand_id
1 'polypeptide(L)'
;MKLSASINFFNGEELLWYTVKNIRPLVNHLSIVYQETSNWNEPLSDNAKMVIQKLKDGNLVDDFFCFTPNFNKTPAENEFSKRVVGLELAKKINATHFLLMDADEFYIPEQFEDAKKLIETEDITYSCVHSYFYLHKPYYRSETPDTTNVCFIAKITPELSFEYQGIFPAEMVDPTRRLINKSGKFKFFDADEISMHHMNFVRENFNSKLINTSSASNLEFINNAKKALTHWEWPRSFSFPNKPTYNIIKVEDRFHLDNIELKSKAKILLTNHFIREFSGSEIATLDLAKEFLSREYAVTVGTFTFADPLKAEFEKFNIRILDLNNATAEHFDLIWAQHFTTIDACLIDIGITADKIIFSSLSPYESLESPPLSTEKVDLFLANSLETKKTMVEMGLDDSMIEILPNPVSNDFFVNNSKKDFSLQKIAIVSNHIPSEIKEAIPQLENKGIEIKIFGMEGEFRLITPDVLREFDAIITIGRTVQYCLAMGIPVYCYDRFGGPGWIEEANFQLASEFNFSGRCTNRKISSDEIVTELIQNFGDMQFKVTFCRDVALKNYSLSDSVSKIMQKLTFTENKNPHHLFFNIAKRQHIYLNNNSKLNLFAQLFMDQGKGISEENSIKFPVVQNTQTQEFTFDLTDKPNIKALRLDPLNECCVIEIESLHVKKENETIDLMPHVHSNAEIHHGKSYFFTTDDSQMYFSEHAESVFENAQALVVVLRYAHVAKDALHVSVKQKNQELAHKEQNINALNQELISLYLSKRVGY
;
A
#
# COMPACT_ATOMS: atom_id res chain seq x y z
N MET A 1 11.16 -54.96 14.76
CA MET A 1 10.60 -54.82 13.40
C MET A 1 11.64 -54.23 12.46
N LYS A 2 11.52 -54.38 11.13
CA LYS A 2 12.34 -53.65 10.14
C LYS A 2 11.50 -52.53 9.53
N LEU A 3 11.55 -51.35 10.15
CA LEU A 3 10.71 -50.20 9.82
C LEU A 3 11.42 -49.29 8.81
N SER A 4 10.71 -48.96 7.73
CA SER A 4 11.10 -47.93 6.77
C SER A 4 10.17 -46.72 6.91
N ALA A 5 10.73 -45.53 7.08
CA ALA A 5 9.99 -44.28 6.96
C ALA A 5 10.30 -43.59 5.62
N SER A 6 9.30 -42.93 5.04
CA SER A 6 9.49 -42.08 3.86
C SER A 6 8.92 -40.70 4.10
N ILE A 7 9.77 -39.68 3.96
CA ILE A 7 9.38 -38.26 4.04
C ILE A 7 9.04 -37.76 2.64
N ASN A 8 7.83 -37.24 2.47
CA ASN A 8 7.40 -36.54 1.28
C ASN A 8 7.79 -35.06 1.41
N PHE A 9 8.60 -34.53 0.49
CA PHE A 9 9.18 -33.19 0.64
C PHE A 9 8.96 -32.29 -0.59
N PHE A 10 8.64 -31.03 -0.33
CA PHE A 10 8.69 -29.94 -1.30
C PHE A 10 8.90 -28.58 -0.60
N ASN A 11 8.22 -28.37 0.53
CA ASN A 11 8.36 -27.18 1.38
C ASN A 11 8.55 -27.59 2.86
N GLY A 12 8.79 -26.61 3.73
CA GLY A 12 9.07 -26.87 5.15
C GLY A 12 10.54 -27.17 5.40
N GLU A 13 11.43 -26.62 4.57
CA GLU A 13 12.88 -26.78 4.66
C GLU A 13 13.47 -26.40 6.02
N GLU A 14 12.84 -25.46 6.73
CA GLU A 14 13.21 -25.05 8.08
C GLU A 14 13.05 -26.18 9.11
N LEU A 15 12.17 -27.15 8.84
CA LEU A 15 11.89 -28.30 9.72
C LEU A 15 12.53 -29.59 9.24
N LEU A 16 12.78 -29.76 7.93
CA LEU A 16 13.23 -31.02 7.34
C LEU A 16 14.47 -31.61 8.04
N TRP A 17 15.48 -30.77 8.33
CA TRP A 17 16.69 -31.20 9.04
C TRP A 17 16.37 -31.81 10.41
N TYR A 18 15.45 -31.20 11.15
CA TYR A 18 15.05 -31.61 12.48
C TYR A 18 14.15 -32.84 12.46
N THR A 19 13.21 -32.91 11.51
CA THR A 19 12.38 -34.11 11.30
C THR A 19 13.24 -35.32 10.98
N VAL A 20 14.25 -35.19 10.11
CA VAL A 20 15.19 -36.28 9.84
C VAL A 20 15.93 -36.70 11.12
N LYS A 21 16.44 -35.75 11.90
CA LYS A 21 17.10 -36.07 13.18
C LYS A 21 16.19 -36.75 14.19
N ASN A 22 14.91 -36.38 14.23
CA ASN A 22 13.93 -36.99 15.12
C ASN A 22 13.61 -38.44 14.72
N ILE A 23 13.36 -38.70 13.43
CA ILE A 23 12.92 -40.03 12.99
C ILE A 23 14.07 -41.01 12.71
N ARG A 24 15.24 -40.53 12.27
CA ARG A 24 16.40 -41.38 11.92
C ARG A 24 16.76 -42.43 12.99
N PRO A 25 16.83 -42.12 14.30
CA PRO A 25 17.16 -43.13 15.30
C PRO A 25 16.05 -44.17 15.52
N LEU A 26 14.81 -43.90 15.08
CA LEU A 26 13.63 -44.73 15.34
C LEU A 26 13.36 -45.76 14.22
N VAL A 27 14.05 -45.63 13.08
CA VAL A 27 13.79 -46.40 11.86
C VAL A 27 15.04 -47.07 11.31
N ASN A 28 14.87 -48.24 10.68
CA ASN A 28 15.96 -48.98 10.05
C ASN A 28 16.31 -48.40 8.67
N HIS A 29 15.33 -47.83 7.99
CA HIS A 29 15.49 -47.20 6.69
C HIS A 29 14.74 -45.87 6.65
N LEU A 30 15.34 -44.84 6.05
CA LEU A 30 14.75 -43.53 5.85
C LEU A 30 14.98 -43.07 4.40
N SER A 31 13.89 -42.77 3.70
CA SER A 31 13.94 -42.16 2.37
C SER A 31 13.31 -40.77 2.35
N ILE A 32 13.82 -39.90 1.46
CA ILE A 32 13.20 -38.63 1.11
C ILE A 32 12.78 -38.67 -0.36
N VAL A 33 11.48 -38.51 -0.61
CA VAL A 33 10.92 -38.33 -1.95
C VAL A 33 10.62 -36.84 -2.14
N TYR A 34 11.53 -36.13 -2.80
CA TYR A 34 11.44 -34.70 -3.05
C TYR A 34 11.07 -34.39 -4.50
N GLN A 35 10.78 -33.15 -4.83
CA GLN A 35 10.57 -32.70 -6.21
C GLN A 35 11.23 -31.34 -6.42
N GLU A 36 11.79 -31.10 -7.60
CA GLU A 36 12.45 -29.82 -7.94
C GLU A 36 11.47 -28.75 -8.44
N THR A 37 10.26 -29.17 -8.79
CA THR A 37 9.17 -28.31 -9.27
C THR A 37 7.89 -28.67 -8.54
N SER A 38 7.10 -27.68 -8.14
CA SER A 38 5.82 -27.86 -7.45
C SER A 38 4.73 -28.38 -8.39
N ASN A 39 3.59 -28.78 -7.82
CA ASN A 39 2.39 -29.09 -8.61
C ASN A 39 1.83 -27.87 -9.38
N TRP A 40 2.29 -26.66 -9.02
CA TRP A 40 1.91 -25.37 -9.59
C TRP A 40 3.05 -24.73 -10.40
N ASN A 41 4.07 -25.51 -10.79
CA ASN A 41 5.22 -25.05 -11.58
C ASN A 41 6.18 -24.08 -10.86
N GLU A 42 6.17 -24.07 -9.52
CA GLU A 42 7.13 -23.28 -8.72
C GLU A 42 8.44 -24.04 -8.50
N PRO A 43 9.61 -23.41 -8.64
CA PRO A 43 10.90 -24.06 -8.39
C PRO A 43 11.12 -24.34 -6.90
N LEU A 44 11.86 -25.41 -6.59
CA LEU A 44 12.35 -25.69 -5.24
C LEU A 44 13.27 -24.57 -4.75
N SER A 45 13.06 -24.11 -3.52
CA SER A 45 13.83 -23.02 -2.91
C SER A 45 15.32 -23.39 -2.77
N ASP A 46 16.19 -22.38 -2.79
CA ASP A 46 17.63 -22.61 -2.59
C ASP A 46 17.95 -23.13 -1.18
N ASN A 47 17.20 -22.67 -0.16
CA ASN A 47 17.30 -23.22 1.19
C ASN A 47 16.95 -24.72 1.22
N ALA A 48 15.87 -25.14 0.55
CA ALA A 48 15.52 -26.55 0.46
C ALA A 48 16.62 -27.39 -0.22
N LYS A 49 17.22 -26.89 -1.30
CA LYS A 49 18.38 -27.53 -1.95
C LYS A 49 19.57 -27.65 -0.99
N MET A 50 19.87 -26.59 -0.25
CA MET A 50 20.95 -26.57 0.75
C MET A 50 20.71 -27.60 1.85
N VAL A 51 19.49 -27.71 2.38
CA VAL A 51 19.15 -28.69 3.42
C VAL A 51 19.25 -30.11 2.88
N ILE A 52 18.76 -30.39 1.67
CA ILE A 52 18.92 -31.71 1.02
C ILE A 52 20.41 -32.05 0.88
N GLN A 53 21.24 -31.11 0.42
CA GLN A 53 22.68 -31.34 0.27
C GLN A 53 23.34 -31.62 1.62
N LYS A 54 23.02 -30.83 2.64
CA LYS A 54 23.50 -31.03 4.01
C LYS A 54 23.13 -32.41 4.57
N LEU A 55 21.93 -32.91 4.26
CA LEU A 55 21.49 -34.26 4.66
C LEU A 55 22.25 -35.37 3.94
N LYS A 56 22.55 -35.18 2.65
CA LYS A 56 23.39 -36.09 1.87
C LYS A 56 24.81 -36.15 2.44
N ASP A 57 25.41 -34.98 2.67
CA ASP A 57 26.78 -34.87 3.20
C ASP A 57 26.89 -35.47 4.61
N GLY A 58 25.84 -35.34 5.42
CA GLY A 58 25.75 -35.94 6.75
C GLY A 58 25.40 -37.42 6.77
N ASN A 59 25.10 -38.04 5.62
CA ASN A 59 24.66 -39.43 5.48
C ASN A 59 23.51 -39.81 6.45
N LEU A 60 22.55 -38.89 6.62
CA LEU A 60 21.43 -39.04 7.57
C LEU A 60 20.20 -39.73 6.96
N VAL A 61 20.18 -39.93 5.64
CA VAL A 61 19.06 -40.47 4.87
C VAL A 61 19.64 -41.51 3.91
N ASP A 62 18.98 -42.67 3.81
CA ASP A 62 19.51 -43.81 3.03
C ASP A 62 19.24 -43.64 1.53
N ASP A 63 18.04 -43.16 1.18
CA ASP A 63 17.59 -43.01 -0.20
C ASP A 63 17.00 -41.62 -0.48
N PHE A 64 17.44 -40.98 -1.56
CA PHE A 64 16.84 -39.76 -2.11
C PHE A 64 16.23 -40.05 -3.48
N PHE A 65 14.96 -39.68 -3.67
CA PHE A 65 14.30 -39.81 -4.96
C PHE A 65 13.72 -38.46 -5.40
N CYS A 66 14.14 -37.98 -6.58
CA CYS A 66 13.57 -36.80 -7.21
C CYS A 66 12.34 -37.20 -8.05
N PHE A 67 11.16 -36.85 -7.57
CA PHE A 67 9.89 -37.04 -8.26
C PHE A 67 9.60 -35.87 -9.20
N THR A 68 9.10 -36.19 -10.40
CA THR A 68 8.64 -35.20 -11.37
C THR A 68 7.11 -35.18 -11.38
N PRO A 69 6.46 -34.05 -11.01
CA PRO A 69 5.01 -33.92 -11.08
C PRO A 69 4.46 -34.16 -12.47
N ASN A 70 3.28 -34.79 -12.55
CA ASN A 70 2.52 -34.87 -13.78
C ASN A 70 1.45 -33.78 -13.78
N PHE A 71 1.61 -32.76 -14.61
CA PHE A 71 0.68 -31.62 -14.68
C PHE A 71 -0.70 -31.97 -15.24
N ASN A 72 -0.90 -33.19 -15.78
CA ASN A 72 -2.23 -33.69 -16.16
C ASN A 72 -2.99 -34.32 -14.99
N LYS A 73 -2.38 -34.41 -13.80
CA LYS A 73 -2.99 -34.92 -12.57
C LYS A 73 -3.23 -33.79 -11.59
N THR A 74 -4.20 -33.98 -10.70
CA THR A 74 -4.43 -33.05 -9.58
C THR A 74 -3.25 -33.05 -8.60
N PRO A 75 -3.04 -31.97 -7.82
CA PRO A 75 -2.00 -31.93 -6.79
C PRO A 75 -2.06 -33.11 -5.81
N ALA A 76 -3.27 -33.52 -5.41
CA ALA A 76 -3.47 -34.64 -4.48
C ALA A 76 -3.09 -36.00 -5.11
N GLU A 77 -3.33 -36.20 -6.40
CA GLU A 77 -2.91 -37.42 -7.11
C GLU A 77 -1.38 -37.48 -7.30
N ASN A 78 -0.73 -36.34 -7.53
CA ASN A 78 0.73 -36.26 -7.57
C ASN A 78 1.32 -36.54 -6.18
N GLU A 79 0.73 -35.97 -5.13
CA GLU A 79 1.13 -36.24 -3.74
C GLU A 79 1.01 -37.73 -3.40
N PHE A 80 -0.12 -38.36 -3.74
CA PHE A 80 -0.29 -39.81 -3.59
C PHE A 80 0.78 -40.59 -4.37
N SER A 81 1.05 -40.20 -5.63
CA SER A 81 2.07 -40.85 -6.47
C SER A 81 3.47 -40.77 -5.85
N LYS A 82 3.83 -39.64 -5.20
CA LYS A 82 5.08 -39.51 -4.42
C LYS A 82 5.13 -40.48 -3.25
N ARG A 83 4.04 -40.58 -2.49
CA ARG A 83 3.95 -41.50 -1.34
C ARG A 83 4.09 -42.97 -1.77
N VAL A 84 3.54 -43.34 -2.94
CA VAL A 84 3.72 -44.68 -3.53
C VAL A 84 5.20 -44.98 -3.81
N VAL A 85 5.96 -44.02 -4.35
CA VAL A 85 7.41 -44.20 -4.56
C VAL A 85 8.11 -44.53 -3.24
N GLY A 86 7.75 -43.86 -2.15
CA GLY A 86 8.29 -44.16 -0.81
C GLY A 86 8.06 -45.61 -0.37
N LEU A 87 6.85 -46.14 -0.60
CA LEU A 87 6.54 -47.55 -0.31
C LEU A 87 7.36 -48.51 -1.17
N GLU A 88 7.57 -48.19 -2.45
CA GLU A 88 8.38 -49.01 -3.34
C GLU A 88 9.87 -49.03 -2.93
N LEU A 89 10.42 -47.90 -2.43
CA LEU A 89 11.76 -47.88 -1.84
C LEU A 89 11.84 -48.78 -0.59
N ALA A 90 10.84 -48.72 0.28
CA ALA A 90 10.75 -49.60 1.46
C ALA A 90 10.72 -51.10 1.08
N LYS A 91 9.96 -51.46 0.04
CA LYS A 91 9.90 -52.84 -0.47
C LYS A 91 11.24 -53.30 -1.04
N LYS A 92 11.96 -52.45 -1.79
CA LYS A 92 13.28 -52.79 -2.38
C LYS A 92 14.30 -53.20 -1.33
N ILE A 93 14.27 -52.55 -0.16
CA ILE A 93 15.16 -52.90 0.95
C ILE A 93 14.61 -54.01 1.84
N ASN A 94 13.52 -54.68 1.45
CA ASN A 94 12.84 -55.72 2.22
C ASN A 94 12.44 -55.24 3.63
N ALA A 95 11.84 -54.05 3.74
CA ALA A 95 11.23 -53.59 4.98
C ALA A 95 10.03 -54.48 5.34
N THR A 96 9.79 -54.69 6.64
CA THR A 96 8.59 -55.41 7.10
C THR A 96 7.46 -54.46 7.49
N HIS A 97 7.78 -53.21 7.79
CA HIS A 97 6.83 -52.17 8.18
C HIS A 97 7.17 -50.84 7.50
N PHE A 98 6.15 -50.02 7.30
CA PHE A 98 6.24 -48.74 6.59
C PHE A 98 5.53 -47.63 7.37
N LEU A 99 6.11 -46.43 7.31
CA LEU A 99 5.58 -45.19 7.86
C LEU A 99 5.70 -44.07 6.81
N LEU A 100 4.60 -43.36 6.57
CA LEU A 100 4.57 -42.18 5.72
C LEU A 100 4.65 -40.92 6.58
N MET A 101 5.51 -39.98 6.17
CA MET A 101 5.68 -38.72 6.88
C MET A 101 5.79 -37.54 5.92
N ASP A 102 5.50 -36.35 6.46
CA ASP A 102 5.87 -35.07 5.85
C ASP A 102 7.01 -34.40 6.65
N ALA A 103 7.59 -33.35 6.09
CA ALA A 103 8.79 -32.69 6.64
C ALA A 103 8.54 -31.86 7.91
N ASP A 104 7.29 -31.77 8.38
CA ASP A 104 6.86 -31.04 9.57
C ASP A 104 6.18 -31.93 10.61
N GLU A 105 6.41 -33.24 10.56
CA GLU A 105 5.83 -34.23 11.47
C GLU A 105 6.88 -34.81 12.40
N PHE A 106 6.57 -34.81 13.70
CA PHE A 106 7.47 -35.24 14.76
C PHE A 106 6.80 -36.25 15.69
N TYR A 107 7.61 -37.12 16.28
CA TYR A 107 7.16 -38.10 17.27
C TYR A 107 8.04 -38.07 18.50
N ILE A 108 7.43 -38.25 19.69
CA ILE A 108 8.18 -38.40 20.94
C ILE A 108 8.86 -39.78 20.90
N PRO A 109 10.20 -39.86 20.99
CA PRO A 109 10.95 -41.11 20.79
C PRO A 109 10.51 -42.27 21.68
N GLU A 110 10.25 -42.00 22.96
CA GLU A 110 9.86 -43.01 23.96
C GLU A 110 8.50 -43.62 23.61
N GLN A 111 7.50 -42.78 23.33
CA GLN A 111 6.17 -43.20 22.88
C GLN A 111 6.23 -43.99 21.57
N PHE A 112 7.08 -43.57 20.62
CA PHE A 112 7.27 -44.25 19.35
C PHE A 112 7.84 -45.67 19.51
N GLU A 113 8.83 -45.85 20.38
CA GLU A 113 9.39 -47.17 20.66
C GLU A 113 8.41 -48.08 21.42
N ASP A 114 7.63 -47.54 22.35
CA ASP A 114 6.60 -48.32 23.04
C ASP A 114 5.47 -48.73 22.09
N ALA A 115 5.04 -47.84 21.19
CA ALA A 115 4.10 -48.17 20.13
C ALA A 115 4.64 -49.26 19.19
N LYS A 116 5.93 -49.21 18.81
CA LYS A 116 6.57 -50.27 18.01
C LYS A 116 6.53 -51.62 18.71
N LYS A 117 6.89 -51.68 20.00
CA LYS A 117 6.83 -52.92 20.79
C LYS A 117 5.42 -53.46 20.81
N LEU A 118 4.42 -52.61 21.07
CA LEU A 118 3.03 -53.02 21.12
C LEU A 118 2.56 -53.59 19.79
N ILE A 119 2.90 -52.92 18.68
CA ILE A 119 2.59 -53.38 17.31
C ILE A 119 3.12 -54.79 17.07
N GLU A 120 4.35 -55.08 17.48
CA GLU A 120 4.95 -56.40 17.31
C GLU A 120 4.33 -57.45 18.23
N THR A 121 4.13 -57.12 19.52
CA THR A 121 3.59 -58.07 20.49
C THR A 121 2.15 -58.44 20.24
N GLU A 122 1.37 -57.51 19.69
CA GLU A 122 -0.05 -57.68 19.43
C GLU A 122 -0.39 -58.07 17.99
N ASP A 123 0.64 -58.25 17.15
CA ASP A 123 0.54 -58.47 15.69
C ASP A 123 -0.41 -57.47 15.00
N ILE A 124 -0.28 -56.19 15.35
CA ILE A 124 -1.02 -55.11 14.69
C ILE A 124 -0.43 -54.93 13.30
N THR A 125 -1.30 -54.95 12.29
CA THR A 125 -0.88 -54.93 10.88
C THR A 125 -0.99 -53.55 10.24
N TYR A 126 -1.80 -52.64 10.82
CA TYR A 126 -1.84 -51.23 10.44
C TYR A 126 -2.45 -50.42 11.58
N SER A 127 -2.06 -49.16 11.67
CA SER A 127 -2.39 -48.33 12.83
C SER A 127 -2.68 -46.87 12.47
N CYS A 128 -3.32 -46.18 13.40
CA CYS A 128 -3.65 -44.77 13.34
C CYS A 128 -3.31 -44.09 14.67
N VAL A 129 -2.91 -42.82 14.62
CA VAL A 129 -2.66 -41.99 15.80
C VAL A 129 -3.34 -40.64 15.66
N HIS A 130 -3.61 -40.01 16.80
CA HIS A 130 -4.06 -38.62 16.86
C HIS A 130 -2.93 -37.65 16.48
N SER A 131 -3.28 -36.38 16.26
CA SER A 131 -2.28 -35.33 16.07
C SER A 131 -2.51 -34.12 16.95
N TYR A 132 -1.44 -33.39 17.25
CA TYR A 132 -1.47 -32.05 17.84
C TYR A 132 -0.82 -31.08 16.87
N PHE A 133 -1.41 -29.91 16.66
CA PHE A 133 -0.77 -28.87 15.86
C PHE A 133 -0.04 -27.84 16.74
N TYR A 134 0.98 -27.22 16.15
CA TYR A 134 1.78 -26.17 16.76
C TYR A 134 1.72 -24.87 15.97
N LEU A 135 1.77 -23.73 16.67
CA LEU A 135 1.47 -22.41 16.13
C LEU A 135 2.59 -21.40 16.38
N HIS A 136 3.22 -20.91 15.31
CA HIS A 136 4.36 -19.98 15.27
C HIS A 136 5.65 -20.44 15.95
N LYS A 137 5.55 -21.15 17.08
CA LYS A 137 6.65 -21.59 17.92
C LYS A 137 6.43 -23.05 18.31
N PRO A 138 7.51 -23.82 18.51
CA PRO A 138 7.43 -25.25 18.83
C PRO A 138 6.89 -25.54 20.24
N TYR A 139 6.56 -24.51 21.02
CA TYR A 139 5.98 -24.61 22.35
C TYR A 139 4.54 -24.09 22.46
N TYR A 140 3.94 -23.56 21.39
CA TYR A 140 2.50 -23.21 21.38
C TYR A 140 1.71 -24.30 20.66
N ARG A 141 1.02 -25.14 21.42
CA ARG A 141 0.35 -26.36 20.94
C ARG A 141 -1.15 -26.28 21.20
N SER A 142 -1.96 -26.92 20.37
CA SER A 142 -3.37 -27.19 20.73
C SER A 142 -3.46 -27.93 22.08
N GLU A 143 -4.41 -27.53 22.93
CA GLU A 143 -4.66 -28.16 24.23
C GLU A 143 -5.14 -29.60 24.05
N THR A 144 -6.09 -29.79 23.15
CA THR A 144 -6.68 -31.07 22.76
C THR A 144 -6.14 -31.55 21.41
N PRO A 145 -6.24 -32.86 21.10
CA PRO A 145 -5.93 -33.37 19.77
C PRO A 145 -6.69 -32.63 18.67
N ASP A 146 -6.03 -32.43 17.54
CA ASP A 146 -6.62 -31.93 16.32
C ASP A 146 -7.65 -32.95 15.79
N THR A 147 -8.61 -32.45 15.01
CA THR A 147 -9.52 -33.25 14.18
C THR A 147 -8.80 -34.17 13.20
N THR A 148 -7.57 -33.84 12.81
CA THR A 148 -6.80 -34.61 11.83
C THR A 148 -6.13 -35.82 12.49
N ASN A 149 -6.36 -36.99 11.93
CA ASN A 149 -5.70 -38.23 12.33
C ASN A 149 -4.73 -38.67 11.23
N VAL A 150 -3.72 -39.48 11.58
CA VAL A 150 -2.70 -39.91 10.63
C VAL A 150 -2.51 -41.42 10.65
N CYS A 151 -2.46 -42.02 9.46
CA CYS A 151 -2.03 -43.40 9.31
C CYS A 151 -0.56 -43.50 9.75
N PHE A 152 -0.31 -44.38 10.71
CA PHE A 152 0.97 -44.47 11.39
C PHE A 152 1.84 -45.58 10.79
N ILE A 153 2.05 -46.68 11.52
CA ILE A 153 2.86 -47.80 11.05
C ILE A 153 1.94 -48.86 10.44
N ALA A 154 2.28 -49.31 9.23
CA ALA A 154 1.62 -50.40 8.53
C ALA A 154 2.61 -51.52 8.18
N LYS A 155 2.21 -52.78 8.40
CA LYS A 155 2.96 -53.98 8.03
C LYS A 155 2.87 -54.20 6.53
N ILE A 156 4.01 -54.45 5.89
CA ILE A 156 4.07 -54.77 4.46
C ILE A 156 3.74 -56.25 4.29
N THR A 157 2.53 -56.53 3.78
CA THR A 157 2.04 -57.88 3.46
C THR A 157 1.55 -57.91 2.01
N PRO A 158 1.34 -59.10 1.41
CA PRO A 158 0.69 -59.20 0.10
C PRO A 158 -0.72 -58.59 0.05
N GLU A 159 -1.36 -58.40 1.21
CA GLU A 159 -2.71 -57.85 1.35
C GLU A 159 -2.72 -56.35 1.70
N LEU A 160 -1.55 -55.72 1.79
CA LEU A 160 -1.42 -54.28 2.01
C LEU A 160 -1.97 -53.55 0.79
N SER A 161 -3.09 -52.85 0.99
CA SER A 161 -3.70 -51.96 0.03
C SER A 161 -3.21 -50.53 0.25
N PHE A 162 -2.83 -49.85 -0.83
CA PHE A 162 -2.53 -48.43 -0.83
C PHE A 162 -3.19 -47.80 -2.06
N GLU A 163 -4.43 -47.34 -1.89
CA GLU A 163 -5.28 -46.82 -2.95
C GLU A 163 -5.66 -45.37 -2.64
N TYR A 164 -5.63 -44.50 -3.66
CA TYR A 164 -6.01 -43.10 -3.51
C TYR A 164 -7.49 -42.99 -3.10
N GLN A 165 -7.77 -42.27 -2.02
CA GLN A 165 -9.11 -42.16 -1.42
C GLN A 165 -9.71 -43.49 -0.93
N GLY A 166 -8.88 -44.52 -0.69
CA GLY A 166 -9.34 -45.78 -0.10
C GLY A 166 -10.06 -45.60 1.25
N ILE A 167 -10.93 -46.54 1.64
CA ILE A 167 -11.68 -46.46 2.91
C ILE A 167 -10.75 -46.79 4.08
N PHE A 168 -10.66 -45.92 5.09
CA PHE A 168 -9.83 -46.15 6.28
C PHE A 168 -10.70 -46.24 7.55
N PRO A 169 -10.38 -47.09 8.55
CA PRO A 169 -11.24 -47.28 9.73
C PRO A 169 -11.36 -46.06 10.65
N ALA A 170 -10.40 -45.14 10.61
CA ALA A 170 -10.46 -43.88 11.36
C ALA A 170 -10.91 -42.72 10.46
N GLU A 171 -11.71 -41.82 11.02
CA GLU A 171 -12.16 -40.61 10.34
C GLU A 171 -11.02 -39.58 10.21
N MET A 172 -11.19 -38.64 9.27
CA MET A 172 -10.30 -37.47 9.10
C MET A 172 -8.82 -37.83 8.87
N VAL A 173 -8.57 -38.98 8.25
CA VAL A 173 -7.25 -39.39 7.75
C VAL A 173 -7.08 -38.95 6.29
N ASP A 174 -5.96 -38.28 6.00
CA ASP A 174 -5.59 -37.82 4.65
C ASP A 174 -5.80 -38.92 3.59
N PRO A 175 -6.63 -38.68 2.55
CA PRO A 175 -6.88 -39.62 1.47
C PRO A 175 -5.65 -40.13 0.71
N THR A 176 -4.52 -39.42 0.80
CA THR A 176 -3.25 -39.81 0.16
C THR A 176 -2.40 -40.77 1.00
N ARG A 177 -2.78 -41.03 2.27
CA ARG A 177 -1.94 -41.76 3.25
C ARG A 177 -2.49 -43.10 3.72
N ARG A 178 -3.63 -43.55 3.20
CA ARG A 178 -4.41 -44.66 3.76
C ARG A 178 -3.83 -46.04 3.38
N LEU A 179 -3.00 -46.59 4.26
CA LEU A 179 -2.42 -47.94 4.15
C LEU A 179 -3.24 -48.95 4.96
N ILE A 180 -3.81 -49.95 4.31
CA ILE A 180 -4.77 -50.87 4.95
C ILE A 180 -4.35 -52.32 4.70
N ASN A 181 -4.35 -53.14 5.75
CA ASN A 181 -4.24 -54.58 5.62
C ASN A 181 -5.64 -55.19 5.63
N LYS A 182 -6.12 -55.71 4.49
CA LYS A 182 -7.55 -56.06 4.30
C LYS A 182 -8.10 -57.06 5.31
N SER A 183 -7.28 -58.02 5.76
CA SER A 183 -7.65 -59.02 6.77
C SER A 183 -6.93 -58.84 8.11
N GLY A 184 -6.17 -57.76 8.26
CA GLY A 184 -5.25 -57.61 9.39
C GLY A 184 -5.84 -56.86 10.59
N LYS A 185 -5.16 -56.96 11.73
CA LYS A 185 -5.54 -56.27 12.97
C LYS A 185 -5.23 -54.77 12.88
N PHE A 186 -6.24 -53.93 13.11
CA PHE A 186 -6.14 -52.47 13.22
C PHE A 186 -6.01 -52.02 14.67
N LYS A 187 -5.16 -51.03 14.96
CA LYS A 187 -5.17 -50.28 16.23
C LYS A 187 -5.22 -48.78 15.96
N PHE A 188 -6.18 -48.11 16.60
CA PHE A 188 -6.12 -46.67 16.82
C PHE A 188 -5.56 -46.47 18.23
N PHE A 189 -4.40 -45.82 18.33
CA PHE A 189 -3.77 -45.51 19.61
C PHE A 189 -4.46 -44.34 20.29
N ASP A 190 -4.54 -44.40 21.62
CA ASP A 190 -4.96 -43.26 22.43
C ASP A 190 -3.89 -42.14 22.37
N ALA A 191 -4.31 -40.89 22.55
CA ALA A 191 -3.44 -39.73 22.33
C ALA A 191 -2.22 -39.67 23.29
N ASP A 192 -2.35 -40.26 24.48
CA ASP A 192 -1.29 -40.38 25.49
C ASP A 192 -0.34 -41.56 25.25
N GLU A 193 -0.79 -42.61 24.56
CA GLU A 193 0.08 -43.70 24.10
C GLU A 193 1.08 -43.15 23.05
N ILE A 194 0.56 -42.52 22.00
CA ILE A 194 1.35 -41.87 20.95
C ILE A 194 0.50 -40.89 20.13
N SER A 195 1.08 -39.74 19.79
CA SER A 195 0.49 -38.78 18.87
C SER A 195 1.54 -38.25 17.90
N MET A 196 1.08 -37.83 16.72
CA MET A 196 1.90 -37.05 15.78
C MET A 196 1.89 -35.57 16.19
N HIS A 197 3.07 -34.97 16.29
CA HIS A 197 3.25 -33.55 16.60
C HIS A 197 3.48 -32.78 15.29
N HIS A 198 2.43 -32.12 14.83
CA HIS A 198 2.38 -31.44 13.54
C HIS A 198 2.85 -30.00 13.69
N MET A 199 4.05 -29.72 13.21
CA MET A 199 4.62 -28.38 13.17
C MET A 199 4.08 -27.56 11.99
N ASN A 200 2.84 -27.82 11.58
CA ASN A 200 2.24 -27.26 10.37
C ASN A 200 2.12 -25.72 10.38
N PHE A 201 1.96 -25.09 11.54
CA PHE A 201 1.94 -23.64 11.64
C PHE A 201 3.19 -23.07 12.30
N VAL A 202 4.25 -23.86 12.42
CA VAL A 202 5.61 -23.38 12.70
C VAL A 202 6.29 -23.25 11.34
N ARG A 203 6.34 -22.02 10.82
CA ARG A 203 6.86 -21.71 9.49
C ARG A 203 7.66 -20.42 9.49
N GLU A 204 8.72 -20.39 8.68
CA GLU A 204 9.40 -19.15 8.30
C GLU A 204 8.48 -18.29 7.42
N ASN A 205 7.87 -18.94 6.43
CA ASN A 205 7.04 -18.30 5.41
C ASN A 205 5.70 -19.03 5.25
N PHE A 206 4.61 -18.36 5.65
CA PHE A 206 3.27 -18.93 5.53
C PHE A 206 2.74 -18.84 4.10
N ASN A 207 3.15 -17.82 3.33
CA ASN A 207 2.69 -17.67 1.94
C ASN A 207 3.12 -18.86 1.07
N SER A 208 4.35 -19.35 1.19
CA SER A 208 4.85 -20.54 0.47
C SER A 208 4.00 -21.78 0.79
N LYS A 209 3.59 -21.96 2.05
CA LYS A 209 2.69 -23.04 2.47
C LYS A 209 1.28 -22.88 1.89
N LEU A 210 0.74 -21.66 1.90
CA LEU A 210 -0.61 -21.36 1.45
C LEU A 210 -0.75 -21.43 -0.08
N ILE A 211 0.27 -21.04 -0.85
CA ILE A 211 0.25 -21.09 -2.33
C ILE A 211 0.38 -22.53 -2.84
N ASN A 212 1.10 -23.39 -2.13
CA ASN A 212 1.36 -24.76 -2.56
C ASN A 212 0.42 -25.81 -1.96
N THR A 213 -0.61 -25.38 -1.22
CA THR A 213 -1.62 -26.30 -0.67
C THR A 213 -2.54 -26.84 -1.77
N SER A 214 -3.11 -28.03 -1.56
CA SER A 214 -4.13 -28.60 -2.45
C SER A 214 -5.39 -27.72 -2.55
N SER A 215 -5.59 -26.83 -1.58
CA SER A 215 -6.71 -25.86 -1.54
C SER A 215 -6.35 -24.48 -2.11
N ALA A 216 -5.19 -24.31 -2.76
CA ALA A 216 -4.70 -23.02 -3.25
C ALA A 216 -5.67 -22.31 -4.20
N SER A 217 -6.51 -23.07 -4.91
CA SER A 217 -7.54 -22.53 -5.81
C SER A 217 -8.73 -21.88 -5.08
N ASN A 218 -8.87 -22.04 -3.75
CA ASN A 218 -9.93 -21.43 -2.95
C ASN A 218 -9.42 -20.15 -2.25
N LEU A 219 -9.59 -19.01 -2.92
CA LEU A 219 -9.11 -17.70 -2.44
C LEU A 219 -9.71 -17.29 -1.08
N GLU A 220 -10.97 -17.63 -0.81
CA GLU A 220 -11.62 -17.32 0.47
C GLU A 220 -10.96 -18.08 1.62
N PHE A 221 -10.73 -19.38 1.43
CA PHE A 221 -10.00 -20.21 2.39
C PHE A 221 -8.59 -19.65 2.65
N ILE A 222 -7.85 -19.30 1.59
CA ILE A 222 -6.48 -18.75 1.70
C ILE A 222 -6.47 -17.43 2.46
N ASN A 223 -7.39 -16.51 2.17
CA ASN A 223 -7.47 -15.22 2.87
C ASN A 223 -7.81 -15.40 4.35
N ASN A 224 -8.78 -16.28 4.66
CA ASN A 224 -9.15 -16.56 6.04
C ASN A 224 -8.03 -17.26 6.81
N ALA A 225 -7.34 -18.22 6.18
CA ALA A 225 -6.17 -18.89 6.77
C ALA A 225 -5.02 -17.92 7.04
N LYS A 226 -4.72 -17.04 6.07
CA LYS A 226 -3.71 -15.99 6.22
C LYS A 226 -4.07 -15.06 7.37
N LYS A 227 -5.32 -14.59 7.43
CA LYS A 227 -5.79 -13.73 8.52
C LYS A 227 -5.67 -14.42 9.88
N ALA A 228 -6.08 -15.67 10.00
CA ALA A 228 -6.00 -16.45 11.23
C ALA A 228 -4.56 -16.59 11.72
N LEU A 229 -3.62 -16.89 10.82
CA LEU A 229 -2.21 -17.07 11.15
C LEU A 229 -1.51 -15.74 11.43
N THR A 230 -1.80 -14.65 10.72
CA THR A 230 -1.08 -13.39 10.92
C THR A 230 -1.56 -12.59 12.13
N HIS A 231 -2.82 -12.77 12.56
CA HIS A 231 -3.42 -11.97 13.66
C HIS A 231 -3.53 -12.74 14.98
N TRP A 232 -3.11 -14.00 15.01
CA TRP A 232 -3.11 -14.75 16.26
C TRP A 232 -1.96 -14.31 17.15
N GLU A 233 -2.27 -14.11 18.43
CA GLU A 233 -1.30 -13.78 19.46
C GLU A 233 -1.62 -14.59 20.72
N TRP A 234 -0.57 -15.05 21.40
CA TRP A 234 -0.70 -15.70 22.71
C TRP A 234 -1.32 -14.72 23.73
N PRO A 235 -2.26 -15.14 24.61
CA PRO A 235 -2.79 -16.49 24.84
C PRO A 235 -4.18 -16.74 24.22
N ARG A 236 -4.49 -16.14 23.07
CA ARG A 236 -5.85 -16.26 22.48
C ARG A 236 -6.11 -17.68 21.99
N SER A 237 -7.37 -18.09 21.97
CA SER A 237 -7.81 -19.28 21.23
C SER A 237 -7.57 -19.10 19.74
N PHE A 238 -7.32 -20.21 19.03
CA PHE A 238 -7.03 -20.22 17.61
C PHE A 238 -8.21 -20.78 16.80
N SER A 239 -8.64 -20.03 15.79
CA SER A 239 -9.68 -20.44 14.85
C SER A 239 -9.09 -20.49 13.45
N PHE A 240 -9.13 -21.65 12.81
CA PHE A 240 -8.65 -21.87 11.45
C PHE A 240 -9.80 -22.34 10.55
N PRO A 241 -9.84 -21.97 9.25
CA PRO A 241 -10.93 -22.39 8.38
C PRO A 241 -11.11 -23.91 8.36
N ASN A 242 -12.37 -24.36 8.40
CA ASN A 242 -12.76 -25.78 8.43
C ASN A 242 -12.25 -26.57 9.65
N LYS A 243 -11.79 -25.89 10.71
CA LYS A 243 -11.42 -26.49 11.99
C LYS A 243 -12.23 -25.84 13.12
N PRO A 244 -12.50 -26.56 14.23
CA PRO A 244 -13.09 -25.94 15.40
C PRO A 244 -12.11 -24.93 16.03
N THR A 245 -12.61 -24.09 16.94
CA THR A 245 -11.75 -23.20 17.73
C THR A 245 -11.02 -24.01 18.80
N TYR A 246 -9.71 -23.82 18.90
CA TYR A 246 -8.85 -24.52 19.87
C TYR A 246 -8.31 -23.57 20.92
N ASN A 247 -8.26 -24.02 22.17
CA ASN A 247 -7.38 -23.43 23.15
C ASN A 247 -5.94 -23.81 22.83
N ILE A 248 -5.03 -22.85 22.97
CA ILE A 248 -3.60 -23.05 22.79
C ILE A 248 -2.96 -23.02 24.17
N ILE A 249 -2.06 -23.97 24.42
CA ILE A 249 -1.28 -24.07 25.66
C ILE A 249 0.21 -23.94 25.36
N LYS A 250 0.97 -23.48 26.36
CA LYS A 250 2.42 -23.51 26.31
C LYS A 250 2.94 -24.86 26.83
N VAL A 251 3.72 -25.55 26.01
CA VAL A 251 4.37 -26.83 26.36
C VAL A 251 5.89 -26.69 26.32
N GLU A 252 6.61 -27.67 26.83
CA GLU A 252 8.05 -27.77 26.64
C GLU A 252 8.37 -28.06 25.16
N ASP A 253 9.42 -27.43 24.63
CA ASP A 253 9.97 -27.78 23.32
C ASP A 253 10.76 -29.09 23.40
N ARG A 254 10.02 -30.20 23.34
CA ARG A 254 10.57 -31.57 23.38
C ARG A 254 11.35 -31.96 22.12
N PHE A 255 11.32 -31.14 21.08
CA PHE A 255 11.94 -31.43 19.78
C PHE A 255 13.18 -30.56 19.53
N HIS A 256 13.55 -29.69 20.48
CA HIS A 256 14.73 -28.82 20.43
C HIS A 256 14.77 -27.95 19.16
N LEU A 257 13.59 -27.42 18.80
CA LEU A 257 13.32 -26.53 17.69
C LEU A 257 13.41 -25.04 18.09
N ASP A 258 13.68 -24.71 19.36
CA ASP A 258 13.83 -23.32 19.85
C ASP A 258 14.95 -22.56 19.14
N ASN A 259 15.94 -23.28 18.59
CA ASN A 259 17.03 -22.75 17.77
C ASN A 259 16.74 -22.79 16.26
N ILE A 260 15.53 -23.12 15.82
CA ILE A 260 15.13 -22.78 14.45
C ILE A 260 15.20 -21.25 14.40
N GLU A 261 16.25 -20.72 13.76
CA GLU A 261 16.30 -19.34 13.31
C GLU A 261 15.17 -19.16 12.29
N LEU A 262 13.93 -19.07 12.76
CA LEU A 262 12.84 -18.53 11.97
C LEU A 262 13.30 -17.11 11.67
N LYS A 263 13.92 -16.89 10.50
CA LYS A 263 14.51 -15.59 10.15
C LYS A 263 13.51 -14.54 10.53
N SER A 264 13.92 -13.64 11.43
CA SER A 264 13.08 -12.47 11.73
C SER A 264 12.79 -11.82 10.39
N LYS A 265 11.50 -11.53 10.14
CA LYS A 265 11.10 -10.83 8.92
C LYS A 265 12.04 -9.65 8.70
N ALA A 266 12.65 -9.58 7.52
CA ALA A 266 13.45 -8.42 7.15
C ALA A 266 12.60 -7.17 7.35
N LYS A 267 13.13 -6.21 8.10
CA LYS A 267 12.49 -4.95 8.41
C LYS A 267 12.75 -3.98 7.29
N ILE A 268 11.68 -3.38 6.78
CA ILE A 268 11.78 -2.29 5.82
C ILE A 268 11.13 -1.04 6.38
N LEU A 269 11.80 0.09 6.22
CA LEU A 269 11.24 1.41 6.43
C LEU A 269 10.98 2.05 5.06
N LEU A 270 9.72 2.27 4.75
CA LEU A 270 9.31 3.15 3.65
C LEU A 270 9.14 4.55 4.23
N THR A 271 9.57 5.60 3.52
CA THR A 271 9.32 6.97 3.98
C THR A 271 8.60 7.81 2.95
N ASN A 272 7.69 8.66 3.41
CA ASN A 272 7.07 9.72 2.64
C ASN A 272 6.79 10.89 3.59
N HIS A 273 6.86 12.13 3.09
CA HIS A 273 6.73 13.31 3.93
C HIS A 273 5.31 13.47 4.48
N PHE A 274 4.32 13.11 3.66
CA PHE A 274 2.91 13.13 4.03
C PHE A 274 2.28 11.78 3.70
N ILE A 275 1.30 11.37 4.50
CA ILE A 275 0.35 10.30 4.17
C ILE A 275 -1.01 10.85 4.58
N ARG A 276 -1.65 11.58 3.66
CA ARG A 276 -2.92 12.27 3.83
C ARG A 276 -3.78 12.24 2.57
N GLU A 277 -3.23 12.49 1.38
CA GLU A 277 -3.98 12.66 0.14
C GLU A 277 -3.76 11.49 -0.84
N PHE A 278 -4.58 11.40 -1.89
CA PHE A 278 -4.37 10.47 -3.01
C PHE A 278 -3.33 10.99 -4.03
N SER A 279 -2.18 11.47 -3.56
CA SER A 279 -1.11 11.96 -4.43
C SER A 279 -0.20 10.83 -4.93
N GLY A 280 0.59 11.11 -5.98
CA GLY A 280 1.40 10.10 -6.66
C GLY A 280 2.40 9.39 -5.75
N SER A 281 3.12 10.12 -4.90
CA SER A 281 4.13 9.58 -3.99
C SER A 281 3.50 8.78 -2.84
N GLU A 282 2.38 9.27 -2.32
CA GLU A 282 1.67 8.65 -1.22
C GLU A 282 1.04 7.31 -1.61
N ILE A 283 0.40 7.26 -2.81
CA ILE A 283 -0.07 6.01 -3.38
C ILE A 283 1.10 5.06 -3.67
N ALA A 284 2.25 5.57 -4.14
CA ALA A 284 3.42 4.72 -4.42
C ALA A 284 3.96 4.08 -3.14
N THR A 285 3.93 4.81 -2.04
CA THR A 285 4.27 4.30 -0.71
C THR A 285 3.30 3.19 -0.27
N LEU A 286 1.99 3.38 -0.49
CA LEU A 286 0.98 2.36 -0.18
C LEU A 286 1.19 1.09 -1.02
N ASP A 287 1.46 1.22 -2.31
CA ASP A 287 1.70 0.08 -3.20
C ASP A 287 2.96 -0.69 -2.81
N LEU A 288 4.06 0.03 -2.54
CA LEU A 288 5.30 -0.59 -2.03
C LEU A 288 5.05 -1.30 -0.70
N ALA A 289 4.29 -0.69 0.22
CA ALA A 289 3.97 -1.31 1.50
C ALA A 289 3.23 -2.64 1.31
N LYS A 290 2.23 -2.67 0.43
CA LYS A 290 1.48 -3.90 0.09
C LYS A 290 2.39 -4.95 -0.54
N GLU A 291 3.28 -4.56 -1.44
CA GLU A 291 4.21 -5.49 -2.09
C GLU A 291 5.22 -6.07 -1.10
N PHE A 292 5.80 -5.26 -0.22
CA PHE A 292 6.73 -5.77 0.79
C PHE A 292 6.03 -6.62 1.86
N LEU A 293 4.76 -6.32 2.20
CA LEU A 293 3.94 -7.22 3.02
C LEU A 293 3.67 -8.56 2.33
N SER A 294 3.46 -8.57 1.00
CA SER A 294 3.27 -9.80 0.22
C SER A 294 4.54 -10.67 0.23
N ARG A 295 5.71 -10.02 0.29
CA ARG A 295 7.05 -10.63 0.45
C ARG A 295 7.45 -10.91 1.90
N GLU A 296 6.51 -10.77 2.84
CA GLU A 296 6.67 -11.04 4.27
C GLU A 296 7.69 -10.17 5.02
N TYR A 297 8.00 -8.98 4.52
CA TYR A 297 8.77 -7.99 5.30
C TYR A 297 7.96 -7.50 6.50
N ALA A 298 8.66 -7.11 7.56
CA ALA A 298 8.12 -6.27 8.62
C ALA A 298 8.12 -4.82 8.13
N VAL A 299 6.98 -4.38 7.56
CA VAL A 299 6.86 -3.05 6.93
C VAL A 299 6.53 -1.99 7.96
N THR A 300 7.36 -0.95 8.00
CA THR A 300 7.12 0.30 8.72
C THR A 300 7.07 1.45 7.73
N VAL A 301 6.15 2.40 7.91
CA VAL A 301 6.03 3.61 7.09
C VAL A 301 6.30 4.83 7.97
N GLY A 302 7.38 5.54 7.68
CA GLY A 302 7.76 6.79 8.34
C GLY A 302 7.16 8.01 7.63
N THR A 303 6.46 8.85 8.38
CA THR A 303 5.88 10.11 7.89
C THR A 303 5.83 11.19 8.96
N PHE A 304 5.83 12.48 8.57
CA PHE A 304 5.57 13.60 9.49
C PHE A 304 4.08 13.88 9.67
N THR A 305 3.23 13.40 8.76
CA THR A 305 1.78 13.60 8.83
C THR A 305 1.06 12.34 8.37
N PHE A 306 0.14 11.86 9.20
CA PHE A 306 -0.69 10.69 8.93
C PHE A 306 -2.16 11.04 9.14
N ALA A 307 -2.89 11.31 8.06
CA ALA A 307 -4.26 11.84 8.09
C ALA A 307 -5.14 11.24 6.99
N ASP A 308 -6.44 11.47 7.11
CA ASP A 308 -7.42 11.09 6.09
C ASP A 308 -7.36 12.01 4.86
N PRO A 309 -7.78 11.53 3.67
CA PRO A 309 -8.41 10.23 3.42
C PRO A 309 -7.48 9.01 3.24
N LEU A 310 -6.17 9.19 2.98
CA LEU A 310 -5.31 8.05 2.66
C LEU A 310 -4.99 7.15 3.87
N LYS A 311 -4.98 7.72 5.09
CA LYS A 311 -4.87 6.95 6.34
C LYS A 311 -5.80 5.75 6.37
N ALA A 312 -7.07 5.93 6.02
CA ALA A 312 -8.06 4.85 6.00
C ALA A 312 -7.66 3.68 5.07
N GLU A 313 -6.91 3.94 3.99
CA GLU A 313 -6.39 2.89 3.11
C GLU A 313 -5.20 2.16 3.72
N PHE A 314 -4.32 2.85 4.45
CA PHE A 314 -3.23 2.21 5.19
C PHE A 314 -3.76 1.34 6.32
N GLU A 315 -4.75 1.79 7.09
CA GLU A 315 -5.32 1.06 8.24
C GLU A 315 -6.01 -0.26 7.86
N LYS A 316 -6.38 -0.45 6.58
CA LYS A 316 -6.88 -1.74 6.06
C LYS A 316 -5.80 -2.83 6.10
N PHE A 317 -4.53 -2.44 6.15
CA PHE A 317 -3.37 -3.30 6.20
C PHE A 317 -2.69 -3.04 7.56
N ASN A 318 -2.32 -4.07 8.31
CA ASN A 318 -1.68 -3.90 9.62
C ASN A 318 -0.22 -3.39 9.49
N ILE A 319 -0.04 -2.23 8.87
CA ILE A 319 1.24 -1.56 8.60
C ILE A 319 1.58 -0.69 9.81
N ARG A 320 2.80 -0.84 10.33
CA ARG A 320 3.29 0.03 11.41
C ARG A 320 3.55 1.43 10.85
N ILE A 321 2.90 2.44 11.41
CA ILE A 321 3.18 3.83 11.10
C ILE A 321 4.16 4.39 12.14
N LEU A 322 5.23 5.02 11.66
CA LEU A 322 6.23 5.70 12.48
C LEU A 322 6.10 7.21 12.29
N ASP A 323 5.64 7.90 13.34
CA ASP A 323 5.61 9.36 13.37
C ASP A 323 7.03 9.90 13.52
N LEU A 324 7.57 10.47 12.46
CA LEU A 324 8.95 10.97 12.42
C LEU A 324 9.18 12.17 13.35
N ASN A 325 8.13 12.86 13.82
CA ASN A 325 8.28 13.93 14.79
C ASN A 325 8.62 13.42 16.20
N ASN A 326 8.28 12.18 16.50
CA ASN A 326 8.36 11.59 17.85
C ASN A 326 9.07 10.23 17.85
N ALA A 327 9.73 9.87 16.75
CA ALA A 327 10.40 8.60 16.58
C ALA A 327 11.69 8.50 17.41
N THR A 328 12.12 7.27 17.66
CA THR A 328 13.40 6.95 18.30
C THR A 328 14.25 6.10 17.36
N ALA A 329 15.55 6.05 17.64
CA ALA A 329 16.50 5.26 16.84
C ALA A 329 16.08 3.78 16.76
N GLU A 330 16.03 3.26 15.53
CA GLU A 330 15.77 1.86 15.21
C GLU A 330 16.64 1.45 14.00
N HIS A 331 16.90 0.15 13.87
CA HIS A 331 17.62 -0.42 12.74
C HIS A 331 16.69 -1.20 11.79
N PHE A 332 16.91 -1.06 10.49
CA PHE A 332 16.16 -1.72 9.41
C PHE A 332 17.11 -2.42 8.43
N ASP A 333 16.68 -3.52 7.81
CA ASP A 333 17.44 -4.17 6.75
C ASP A 333 17.43 -3.31 5.45
N LEU A 334 16.35 -2.57 5.22
CA LEU A 334 16.21 -1.69 4.06
C LEU A 334 15.46 -0.40 4.42
N ILE A 335 15.97 0.75 3.97
CA ILE A 335 15.19 1.98 3.85
C ILE A 335 14.89 2.20 2.36
N TRP A 336 13.61 2.38 2.03
CA TRP A 336 13.19 2.88 0.73
C TRP A 336 12.57 4.26 0.93
N ALA A 337 13.39 5.28 0.72
CA ALA A 337 13.04 6.65 1.02
C ALA A 337 12.40 7.38 -0.15
N GLN A 338 11.40 8.21 0.16
CA GLN A 338 10.94 9.30 -0.68
C GLN A 338 11.09 10.62 0.08
N HIS A 339 11.44 11.67 -0.66
CA HIS A 339 11.66 13.03 -0.15
C HIS A 339 12.87 13.19 0.80
N PHE A 340 13.75 14.17 0.53
CA PHE A 340 14.98 14.34 1.31
C PHE A 340 14.72 14.59 2.81
N THR A 341 13.66 15.31 3.13
CA THR A 341 13.29 15.67 4.51
C THR A 341 13.07 14.45 5.41
N THR A 342 12.50 13.36 4.88
CA THR A 342 12.25 12.17 5.70
C THR A 342 13.51 11.36 5.93
N ILE A 343 14.34 11.18 4.90
CA ILE A 343 15.59 10.45 5.02
C ILE A 343 16.60 11.21 5.86
N ASP A 344 16.67 12.54 5.73
CA ASP A 344 17.52 13.38 6.58
C ASP A 344 17.07 13.30 8.04
N ALA A 345 15.77 13.39 8.34
CA ALA A 345 15.26 13.20 9.70
C ALA A 345 15.59 11.81 10.26
N CYS A 346 15.39 10.76 9.46
CA CYS A 346 15.73 9.38 9.85
C CYS A 346 17.22 9.25 10.20
N LEU A 347 18.12 9.65 9.29
CA LEU A 347 19.55 9.38 9.44
C LEU A 347 20.26 10.34 10.39
N ILE A 348 19.86 11.61 10.42
CA ILE A 348 20.58 12.69 11.12
C ILE A 348 19.92 12.98 12.48
N ASP A 349 18.61 13.23 12.49
CA ASP A 349 17.93 13.74 13.69
C ASP A 349 17.55 12.61 14.65
N ILE A 350 17.01 11.50 14.12
CA ILE A 350 16.48 10.38 14.90
C ILE A 350 17.57 9.32 15.17
N GLY A 351 18.51 9.16 14.24
CA GLY A 351 19.56 8.12 14.31
C GLY A 351 19.07 6.74 13.90
N ILE A 352 18.10 6.65 12.99
CA ILE A 352 17.70 5.42 12.31
C ILE A 352 18.85 4.96 11.41
N THR A 353 19.09 3.64 11.39
CA THR A 353 20.14 3.04 10.55
C THR A 353 19.58 1.94 9.66
N ALA A 354 20.25 1.65 8.55
CA ALA A 354 19.93 0.51 7.73
C ALA A 354 21.12 -0.12 7.01
N ASP A 355 20.98 -1.38 6.65
CA ASP A 355 21.99 -2.11 5.86
C ASP A 355 22.04 -1.63 4.41
N LYS A 356 20.87 -1.28 3.85
CA LYS A 356 20.72 -0.72 2.51
C LYS A 356 19.76 0.46 2.49
N ILE A 357 20.05 1.45 1.66
CA ILE A 357 19.23 2.65 1.47
C ILE A 357 18.99 2.90 -0.02
N ILE A 358 17.72 2.98 -0.38
CA ILE A 358 17.24 3.42 -1.69
C ILE A 358 16.64 4.81 -1.52
N PHE A 359 16.93 5.72 -2.45
CA PHE A 359 16.22 7.00 -2.55
C PHE A 359 15.46 7.10 -3.87
N SER A 360 14.14 7.28 -3.82
CA SER A 360 13.28 7.37 -5.00
C SER A 360 12.80 8.80 -5.21
N SER A 361 13.05 9.34 -6.40
CA SER A 361 12.58 10.65 -6.86
C SER A 361 11.50 10.50 -7.93
N LEU A 362 10.33 11.08 -7.68
CA LEU A 362 9.17 10.98 -8.58
C LEU A 362 8.94 12.24 -9.43
N SER A 363 9.80 13.25 -9.32
CA SER A 363 9.66 14.48 -10.10
C SER A 363 11.00 15.20 -10.32
N PRO A 364 11.29 15.68 -11.55
CA PRO A 364 12.44 16.54 -11.79
C PRO A 364 12.24 17.97 -11.27
N TYR A 365 11.02 18.37 -10.89
CA TYR A 365 10.69 19.76 -10.57
C TYR A 365 10.35 20.00 -9.10
N GLU A 366 9.71 19.03 -8.45
CA GLU A 366 9.25 19.21 -7.07
C GLU A 366 10.46 19.32 -6.13
N SER A 367 10.60 20.41 -5.39
CA SER A 367 11.80 20.63 -4.58
C SER A 367 11.92 19.61 -3.45
N LEU A 368 10.78 19.08 -2.98
CA LEU A 368 10.73 18.00 -1.99
C LEU A 368 11.35 16.68 -2.51
N GLU A 369 11.37 16.47 -3.82
CA GLU A 369 11.91 15.27 -4.49
C GLU A 369 13.42 15.35 -4.76
N SER A 370 14.09 16.41 -4.26
CA SER A 370 15.54 16.53 -4.31
C SER A 370 16.21 15.34 -3.59
N PRO A 371 17.36 14.83 -4.06
CA PRO A 371 18.17 13.88 -3.30
C PRO A 371 18.61 14.44 -1.93
N PRO A 372 18.96 13.60 -0.94
CA PRO A 372 19.59 14.04 0.32
C PRO A 372 21.01 14.54 0.08
N LEU A 373 21.56 15.31 1.02
CA LEU A 373 22.97 15.72 0.96
C LEU A 373 23.92 14.58 1.33
N SER A 374 23.45 13.64 2.15
CA SER A 374 24.13 12.41 2.57
C SER A 374 24.12 11.33 1.48
N THR A 375 24.43 11.71 0.24
CA THR A 375 24.38 10.82 -0.94
C THR A 375 25.26 9.57 -0.78
N GLU A 376 26.34 9.66 0.00
CA GLU A 376 27.25 8.56 0.31
C GLU A 376 26.62 7.45 1.18
N LYS A 377 25.46 7.73 1.78
CA LYS A 377 24.67 6.75 2.54
C LYS A 377 23.67 6.00 1.66
N VAL A 378 23.40 6.48 0.44
CA VAL A 378 22.39 5.91 -0.45
C VAL A 378 23.04 4.92 -1.41
N ASP A 379 22.65 3.65 -1.33
CA ASP A 379 23.16 2.59 -2.20
C ASP A 379 22.58 2.65 -3.62
N LEU A 380 21.36 3.17 -3.78
CA LEU A 380 20.71 3.25 -5.09
C LEU A 380 19.73 4.43 -5.18
N PHE A 381 19.84 5.21 -6.25
CA PHE A 381 18.89 6.23 -6.60
C PHE A 381 17.91 5.72 -7.64
N LEU A 382 16.63 6.05 -7.49
CA LEU A 382 15.58 5.70 -8.44
C LEU A 382 14.96 6.97 -9.02
N ALA A 383 14.78 6.98 -10.32
CA ALA A 383 14.11 8.03 -11.07
C ALA A 383 12.88 7.45 -11.77
N ASN A 384 11.72 8.11 -11.64
CA ASN A 384 10.51 7.62 -12.30
C ASN A 384 10.48 7.74 -13.83
N SER A 385 11.46 8.41 -14.42
CA SER A 385 11.53 8.62 -15.86
C SER A 385 12.94 9.02 -16.29
N LEU A 386 13.17 9.02 -17.61
CA LEU A 386 14.42 9.50 -18.19
C LEU A 386 14.63 11.00 -17.91
N GLU A 387 13.55 11.79 -17.90
CA GLU A 387 13.57 13.21 -17.52
C GLU A 387 14.11 13.40 -16.09
N THR A 388 13.54 12.68 -15.12
CA THR A 388 14.00 12.74 -13.72
C THR A 388 15.44 12.27 -13.56
N LYS A 389 15.84 11.20 -14.27
CA LYS A 389 17.22 10.69 -14.25
C LYS A 389 18.22 11.75 -14.74
N LYS A 390 17.93 12.42 -15.86
CA LYS A 390 18.77 13.50 -16.40
C LYS A 390 18.95 14.63 -15.39
N THR A 391 17.88 15.07 -14.75
CA THR A 391 17.94 16.12 -13.72
C THR A 391 18.78 15.68 -12.50
N MET A 392 18.70 14.42 -12.08
CA MET A 392 19.53 13.89 -10.99
C MET A 392 21.03 13.87 -11.36
N VAL A 393 21.37 13.53 -12.61
CA VAL A 393 22.75 13.61 -13.12
C VAL A 393 23.23 15.06 -13.18
N GLU A 394 22.40 16.00 -13.65
CA GLU A 394 22.71 17.44 -13.64
C GLU A 394 22.92 18.01 -12.23
N MET A 395 22.34 17.37 -11.21
CA MET A 395 22.56 17.69 -9.80
C MET A 395 23.88 17.16 -9.24
N GLY A 396 24.62 16.36 -10.01
CA GLY A 396 25.94 15.83 -9.66
C GLY A 396 25.95 14.37 -9.23
N LEU A 397 24.82 13.65 -9.32
CA LEU A 397 24.78 12.21 -9.03
C LEU A 397 25.40 11.40 -10.18
N ASP A 398 26.11 10.33 -9.82
CA ASP A 398 26.69 9.39 -10.79
C ASP A 398 25.56 8.62 -11.51
N ASP A 399 25.55 8.66 -12.84
CA ASP A 399 24.57 7.99 -13.70
C ASP A 399 24.47 6.48 -13.42
N SER A 400 25.58 5.85 -13.01
CA SER A 400 25.65 4.42 -12.69
C SER A 400 24.95 4.05 -11.36
N MET A 401 24.68 5.05 -10.52
CA MET A 401 23.95 4.90 -9.26
C MET A 401 22.45 5.19 -9.42
N ILE A 402 21.98 5.57 -10.61
CA ILE A 402 20.59 5.95 -10.86
C ILE A 402 19.91 4.93 -11.79
N GLU A 403 18.88 4.27 -11.29
CA GLU A 403 18.00 3.42 -12.09
C GLU A 403 16.68 4.08 -12.42
N ILE A 404 16.15 3.77 -13.60
CA ILE A 404 14.79 4.17 -13.97
C ILE A 404 13.82 3.14 -13.39
N LEU A 405 12.98 3.58 -12.48
CA LEU A 405 11.83 2.83 -11.98
C LEU A 405 10.56 3.63 -12.32
N PRO A 406 9.93 3.42 -13.49
CA PRO A 406 8.66 4.08 -13.82
C PRO A 406 7.62 3.79 -12.74
N ASN A 407 6.56 4.63 -12.61
CA ASN A 407 5.60 4.37 -11.54
C ASN A 407 5.01 2.96 -11.71
N PRO A 408 5.26 2.06 -10.74
CA PRO A 408 4.83 0.69 -10.87
C PRO A 408 3.31 0.59 -10.68
N VAL A 409 2.76 -0.47 -11.26
CA VAL A 409 1.35 -0.83 -11.29
C VAL A 409 1.19 -2.17 -10.59
N SER A 410 0.25 -2.21 -9.64
CA SER A 410 -0.07 -3.40 -8.85
C SER A 410 -0.71 -4.50 -9.70
N ASN A 411 -0.51 -5.77 -9.31
CA ASN A 411 -0.91 -6.94 -10.09
C ASN A 411 -2.42 -7.03 -10.36
N ASP A 412 -3.24 -6.41 -9.51
CA ASP A 412 -4.70 -6.33 -9.65
C ASP A 412 -5.16 -5.56 -10.90
N PHE A 413 -4.34 -4.64 -11.43
CA PHE A 413 -4.62 -3.95 -12.69
C PHE A 413 -4.36 -4.83 -13.94
N PHE A 414 -3.57 -5.90 -13.81
CA PHE A 414 -3.23 -6.81 -14.90
C PHE A 414 -4.19 -8.00 -15.06
N VAL A 415 -5.26 -8.07 -14.26
CA VAL A 415 -6.28 -9.11 -14.41
C VAL A 415 -7.00 -8.95 -15.77
N ASN A 416 -7.32 -10.06 -16.44
CA ASN A 416 -7.89 -10.05 -17.79
C ASN A 416 -9.24 -9.33 -17.83
N ASN A 417 -9.31 -8.26 -18.63
CA ASN A 417 -10.54 -7.54 -18.93
C ASN A 417 -10.91 -7.77 -20.39
N SER A 418 -11.94 -8.59 -20.66
CA SER A 418 -12.54 -8.66 -21.99
C SER A 418 -13.75 -7.72 -22.05
N LYS A 419 -13.57 -6.45 -22.42
CA LYS A 419 -14.71 -5.64 -22.88
C LYS A 419 -15.17 -6.22 -24.23
N LYS A 420 -16.45 -6.61 -24.31
CA LYS A 420 -17.03 -7.27 -25.49
C LYS A 420 -17.50 -6.30 -26.57
N ASP A 421 -17.78 -5.04 -26.21
CA ASP A 421 -18.18 -3.97 -27.12
C ASP A 421 -17.20 -2.80 -27.03
N PHE A 422 -16.74 -2.31 -28.18
CA PHE A 422 -15.80 -1.21 -28.31
C PHE A 422 -16.52 0.03 -28.86
N SER A 423 -17.34 0.66 -28.01
CA SER A 423 -18.06 1.90 -28.32
C SER A 423 -17.76 2.96 -27.26
N LEU A 424 -17.55 4.20 -27.67
CA LEU A 424 -17.29 5.31 -26.75
C LEU A 424 -18.62 5.84 -26.19
N GLN A 425 -19.00 5.37 -25.00
CA GLN A 425 -20.22 5.82 -24.31
C GLN A 425 -19.91 6.50 -22.99
N LYS A 426 -18.84 6.10 -22.30
CA LYS A 426 -18.46 6.64 -20.99
C LYS A 426 -16.98 7.03 -20.95
N ILE A 427 -16.71 8.27 -20.55
CA ILE A 427 -15.35 8.78 -20.35
C ILE A 427 -15.15 9.20 -18.89
N ALA A 428 -14.05 8.77 -18.29
CA ALA A 428 -13.58 9.36 -17.04
C ALA A 428 -12.49 10.41 -17.29
N ILE A 429 -12.59 11.54 -16.61
CA ILE A 429 -11.52 12.54 -16.50
C ILE A 429 -10.90 12.38 -15.12
N VAL A 430 -9.63 11.97 -15.05
CA VAL A 430 -8.91 11.79 -13.78
C VAL A 430 -7.83 12.86 -13.68
N SER A 431 -8.13 13.95 -12.95
CA SER A 431 -7.24 15.10 -12.81
C SER A 431 -7.55 15.93 -11.56
N ASN A 432 -6.50 16.46 -10.92
CA ASN A 432 -6.63 17.44 -9.85
C ASN A 432 -6.76 18.88 -10.35
N HIS A 433 -6.42 19.14 -11.62
CA HIS A 433 -6.40 20.48 -12.21
C HIS A 433 -6.87 20.41 -13.66
N ILE A 434 -8.18 20.42 -13.87
CA ILE A 434 -8.74 20.23 -15.22
C ILE A 434 -8.49 21.52 -16.03
N PRO A 435 -7.79 21.46 -17.17
CA PRO A 435 -7.53 22.64 -17.99
C PRO A 435 -8.82 23.14 -18.66
N SER A 436 -8.87 24.43 -19.00
CA SER A 436 -10.05 25.10 -19.54
C SER A 436 -10.58 24.44 -20.81
N GLU A 437 -9.71 24.03 -21.72
CA GLU A 437 -10.10 23.38 -22.98
C GLU A 437 -10.77 22.02 -22.75
N ILE A 438 -10.42 21.30 -21.68
CA ILE A 438 -11.11 20.06 -21.32
C ILE A 438 -12.47 20.40 -20.70
N LYS A 439 -12.57 21.42 -19.85
CA LYS A 439 -13.85 21.89 -19.28
C LYS A 439 -14.84 22.29 -20.37
N GLU A 440 -14.35 22.97 -21.41
CA GLU A 440 -15.14 23.37 -22.58
C GLU A 440 -15.53 22.18 -23.48
N ALA A 441 -14.73 21.11 -23.51
CA ALA A 441 -15.03 19.90 -24.28
C ALA A 441 -16.13 19.03 -23.63
N ILE A 442 -16.28 19.04 -22.29
CA ILE A 442 -17.29 18.27 -21.56
C ILE A 442 -18.71 18.43 -22.13
N PRO A 443 -19.28 19.65 -22.20
CA PRO A 443 -20.64 19.81 -22.71
C PRO A 443 -20.78 19.39 -24.19
N GLN A 444 -19.70 19.48 -24.98
CA GLN A 444 -19.72 19.02 -26.37
C GLN A 444 -19.80 17.49 -26.48
N LEU A 445 -19.09 16.77 -25.61
CA LEU A 445 -19.12 15.31 -25.53
C LEU A 445 -20.49 14.82 -25.02
N GLU A 446 -21.03 15.46 -23.99
CA GLU A 446 -22.36 15.15 -23.43
C GLU A 446 -23.47 15.35 -24.47
N ASN A 447 -23.40 16.43 -25.26
CA ASN A 447 -24.34 16.67 -26.37
C ASN A 447 -24.30 15.59 -27.47
N LYS A 448 -23.21 14.81 -27.53
CA LYS A 448 -23.07 13.66 -28.44
C LYS A 448 -23.47 12.33 -27.79
N GLY A 449 -24.03 12.37 -26.58
CA GLY A 449 -24.52 11.20 -25.85
C GLY A 449 -23.44 10.45 -25.07
N ILE A 450 -22.27 11.05 -24.83
CA ILE A 450 -21.18 10.46 -24.05
C ILE A 450 -21.33 10.89 -22.59
N GLU A 451 -21.39 9.93 -21.68
CA GLU A 451 -21.42 10.16 -20.24
C GLU A 451 -20.00 10.52 -19.74
N ILE A 452 -19.88 11.64 -19.03
CA ILE A 452 -18.62 12.10 -18.45
C ILE A 452 -18.66 11.97 -16.93
N LYS A 453 -17.61 11.40 -16.35
CA LYS A 453 -17.38 11.38 -14.90
C LYS A 453 -16.02 11.97 -14.56
N ILE A 454 -15.96 12.82 -13.54
CA ILE A 454 -14.74 13.49 -13.10
C ILE A 454 -14.27 12.90 -11.77
N PHE A 455 -12.98 12.57 -11.68
CA PHE A 455 -12.29 12.17 -10.46
C PHE A 455 -11.11 13.11 -10.19
N GLY A 456 -10.92 13.47 -8.91
CA GLY A 456 -9.90 14.43 -8.45
C GLY A 456 -10.53 15.62 -7.73
N MET A 457 -9.77 16.68 -7.51
CA MET A 457 -10.19 17.84 -6.69
C MET A 457 -11.47 18.54 -7.18
N GLU A 458 -11.73 18.51 -8.49
CA GLU A 458 -12.91 19.13 -9.11
C GLU A 458 -14.08 18.16 -9.32
N GLY A 459 -13.98 16.92 -8.82
CA GLY A 459 -15.00 15.89 -8.98
C GLY A 459 -15.06 14.94 -7.79
N GLU A 460 -15.23 13.65 -8.06
CA GLU A 460 -15.27 12.64 -7.00
C GLU A 460 -13.84 12.36 -6.49
N PHE A 461 -13.59 12.70 -5.22
CA PHE A 461 -12.29 12.55 -4.60
C PHE A 461 -12.15 11.19 -3.90
N ARG A 462 -11.65 10.19 -4.62
CA ARG A 462 -11.40 8.83 -4.11
C ARG A 462 -10.18 8.18 -4.76
N LEU A 463 -9.69 7.11 -4.15
CA LEU A 463 -8.64 6.27 -4.73
C LEU A 463 -9.09 5.64 -6.05
N ILE A 464 -8.25 5.75 -7.08
CA ILE A 464 -8.49 5.12 -8.38
C ILE A 464 -8.06 3.65 -8.30
N THR A 465 -9.03 2.74 -8.36
CA THR A 465 -8.82 1.28 -8.36
C THR A 465 -9.18 0.67 -9.71
N PRO A 466 -8.83 -0.60 -9.96
CA PRO A 466 -9.25 -1.28 -11.19
C PRO A 466 -10.78 -1.30 -11.37
N ASP A 467 -11.54 -1.43 -10.28
CA ASP A 467 -12.99 -1.45 -10.33
C ASP A 467 -13.57 -0.12 -10.79
N VAL A 468 -12.99 1.00 -10.34
CA VAL A 468 -13.37 2.34 -10.80
C VAL A 468 -13.16 2.50 -12.30
N LEU A 469 -11.96 2.17 -12.79
CA LEU A 469 -11.61 2.39 -14.20
C LEU A 469 -12.40 1.48 -15.15
N ARG A 470 -12.79 0.29 -14.70
CA ARG A 470 -13.49 -0.70 -15.54
C ARG A 470 -14.85 -0.22 -16.05
N GLU A 471 -15.47 0.73 -15.36
CA GLU A 471 -16.77 1.31 -15.74
C GLU A 471 -16.71 2.16 -17.02
N PHE A 472 -15.51 2.59 -17.45
CA PHE A 472 -15.34 3.60 -18.50
C PHE A 472 -14.71 3.03 -19.77
N ASP A 473 -15.08 3.57 -20.92
CA ASP A 473 -14.59 3.15 -22.24
C ASP A 473 -13.29 3.83 -22.63
N ALA A 474 -13.08 5.05 -22.13
CA ALA A 474 -11.83 5.77 -22.26
C ALA A 474 -11.57 6.66 -21.04
N ILE A 475 -10.28 6.95 -20.79
CA ILE A 475 -9.85 7.82 -19.69
C ILE A 475 -9.04 8.99 -20.25
N ILE A 476 -9.34 10.21 -19.79
CA ILE A 476 -8.53 11.41 -20.02
C ILE A 476 -7.74 11.68 -18.73
N THR A 477 -6.41 11.60 -18.80
CA THR A 477 -5.54 11.76 -17.63
C THR A 477 -4.07 11.96 -18.01
N ILE A 478 -3.19 12.13 -17.02
CA ILE A 478 -1.73 12.11 -17.18
C ILE A 478 -1.09 11.29 -16.06
N GLY A 479 0.20 10.96 -16.23
CA GLY A 479 1.01 10.36 -15.19
C GLY A 479 0.61 8.91 -14.89
N ARG A 480 0.52 8.59 -13.60
CA ARG A 480 0.35 7.23 -13.12
C ARG A 480 -0.93 6.54 -13.59
N THR A 481 -2.02 7.29 -13.69
CA THR A 481 -3.31 6.75 -14.16
C THR A 481 -3.22 6.30 -15.62
N VAL A 482 -2.35 6.92 -16.44
CA VAL A 482 -2.09 6.43 -17.81
C VAL A 482 -1.57 5.00 -17.75
N GLN A 483 -0.61 4.71 -16.88
CA GLN A 483 -0.04 3.37 -16.73
C GLN A 483 -1.07 2.35 -16.22
N TYR A 484 -2.00 2.76 -15.34
CA TYR A 484 -3.13 1.92 -14.93
C TYR A 484 -4.02 1.55 -16.12
N CYS A 485 -4.36 2.51 -16.97
CA CYS A 485 -5.17 2.27 -18.17
C CYS A 485 -4.46 1.31 -19.13
N LEU A 486 -3.16 1.52 -19.36
CA LEU A 486 -2.35 0.65 -20.21
C LEU A 486 -2.33 -0.79 -19.67
N ALA A 487 -2.09 -0.98 -18.36
CA ALA A 487 -2.09 -2.29 -17.71
C ALA A 487 -3.45 -3.01 -17.84
N MET A 488 -4.54 -2.27 -17.74
CA MET A 488 -5.89 -2.81 -17.87
C MET A 488 -6.33 -3.04 -19.32
N GLY A 489 -5.64 -2.45 -20.31
CA GLY A 489 -6.06 -2.44 -21.70
C GLY A 489 -7.22 -1.48 -21.97
N ILE A 490 -7.31 -0.37 -21.23
CA ILE A 490 -8.32 0.69 -21.41
C ILE A 490 -7.71 1.80 -22.28
N PRO A 491 -8.39 2.27 -23.34
CA PRO A 491 -7.97 3.43 -24.12
C PRO A 491 -7.75 4.66 -23.24
N VAL A 492 -6.59 5.30 -23.39
CA VAL A 492 -6.24 6.48 -22.60
C VAL A 492 -5.77 7.63 -23.48
N TYR A 493 -6.38 8.78 -23.25
CA TYR A 493 -6.06 10.05 -23.88
C TYR A 493 -5.20 10.87 -22.91
N CYS A 494 -3.89 10.92 -23.17
CA CYS A 494 -2.91 11.57 -22.32
C CYS A 494 -2.93 13.09 -22.53
N TYR A 495 -3.67 13.82 -21.69
CA TYR A 495 -3.83 15.28 -21.80
C TYR A 495 -4.28 15.91 -20.47
N ASP A 496 -3.63 17.02 -20.05
CA ASP A 496 -3.95 17.78 -18.81
C ASP A 496 -3.34 19.20 -18.92
N ARG A 497 -2.95 19.83 -17.80
CA ARG A 497 -2.38 21.19 -17.67
C ARG A 497 -1.20 21.50 -18.61
N PHE A 498 -0.44 20.47 -18.99
CA PHE A 498 0.70 20.58 -19.91
C PHE A 498 0.31 20.35 -21.38
N GLY A 499 -0.97 20.09 -21.67
CA GLY A 499 -1.40 19.48 -22.92
C GLY A 499 -1.03 18.00 -22.96
N GLY A 500 -0.82 17.46 -24.16
CA GLY A 500 -0.30 16.11 -24.32
C GLY A 500 -0.38 15.53 -25.72
N PRO A 501 0.11 14.30 -25.92
CA PRO A 501 0.16 13.66 -27.23
C PRO A 501 -1.20 13.13 -27.71
N GLY A 502 -2.26 13.21 -26.90
CA GLY A 502 -3.56 12.63 -27.21
C GLY A 502 -3.61 11.14 -26.86
N TRP A 503 -4.24 10.33 -27.71
CA TRP A 503 -4.32 8.88 -27.51
C TRP A 503 -2.93 8.24 -27.39
N ILE A 504 -2.71 7.40 -26.37
CA ILE A 504 -1.47 6.63 -26.24
C ILE A 504 -1.51 5.40 -27.12
N GLU A 505 -0.53 5.31 -28.02
CA GLU A 505 -0.37 4.26 -29.01
C GLU A 505 1.11 3.91 -29.23
N GLU A 506 1.38 2.86 -30.01
CA GLU A 506 2.75 2.41 -30.28
C GLU A 506 3.68 3.55 -30.77
N ALA A 507 3.19 4.43 -31.64
CA ALA A 507 3.98 5.49 -32.23
C ALA A 507 4.48 6.55 -31.24
N ASN A 508 3.71 6.82 -30.17
CA ASN A 508 4.05 7.86 -29.19
C ASN A 508 4.39 7.32 -27.79
N PHE A 509 4.22 6.01 -27.56
CA PHE A 509 4.44 5.36 -26.26
C PHE A 509 5.83 5.65 -25.68
N GLN A 510 6.89 5.40 -26.46
CA GLN A 510 8.27 5.52 -25.98
C GLN A 510 8.54 6.95 -25.51
N LEU A 511 8.24 7.94 -26.36
CA LEU A 511 8.45 9.34 -26.04
C LEU A 511 7.58 9.81 -24.86
N ALA A 512 6.32 9.35 -24.77
CA ALA A 512 5.47 9.67 -23.63
C ALA A 512 6.02 9.08 -22.31
N SER A 513 6.55 7.86 -22.35
CA SER A 513 7.11 7.16 -21.19
C SER A 513 8.37 7.85 -20.63
N GLU A 514 9.22 8.42 -21.48
CA GLU A 514 10.43 9.16 -21.09
C GLU A 514 10.12 10.40 -20.23
N PHE A 515 8.89 10.90 -20.31
CA PHE A 515 8.36 12.04 -19.56
C PHE A 515 7.26 11.63 -18.57
N ASN A 516 7.25 10.36 -18.15
CA ASN A 516 6.30 9.81 -17.19
C ASN A 516 4.82 10.07 -17.57
N PHE A 517 4.48 10.01 -18.87
CA PHE A 517 3.13 10.29 -19.39
C PHE A 517 2.52 11.61 -18.89
N SER A 518 3.36 12.62 -18.64
CA SER A 518 2.92 13.89 -18.07
C SER A 518 2.34 14.88 -19.09
N GLY A 519 2.31 14.52 -20.38
CA GLY A 519 1.97 15.43 -21.48
C GLY A 519 3.14 16.31 -21.96
N ARG A 520 4.19 16.50 -21.16
CA ARG A 520 5.35 17.34 -21.49
C ARG A 520 6.18 16.88 -22.68
N CYS A 521 6.04 15.61 -23.06
CA CYS A 521 6.70 15.05 -24.23
C CYS A 521 6.38 15.80 -25.54
N THR A 522 5.21 16.44 -25.64
CA THR A 522 4.81 17.27 -26.78
C THR A 522 4.50 18.71 -26.39
N ASN A 523 4.04 18.96 -25.16
CA ASN A 523 3.44 20.23 -24.74
C ASN A 523 2.35 20.75 -25.69
N ARG A 524 1.74 19.84 -26.46
CA ARG A 524 0.72 20.17 -27.46
C ARG A 524 -0.55 20.55 -26.74
N LYS A 525 -0.92 21.82 -26.84
CA LYS A 525 -2.22 22.35 -26.41
C LYS A 525 -3.11 22.60 -27.62
N ILE A 526 -4.35 22.13 -27.55
CA ILE A 526 -5.34 22.21 -28.64
C ILE A 526 -6.68 22.70 -28.11
N SER A 527 -7.54 23.13 -29.01
CA SER A 527 -8.88 23.62 -28.68
C SER A 527 -9.82 22.50 -28.21
N SER A 528 -10.90 22.87 -27.51
CA SER A 528 -11.96 21.94 -27.10
C SER A 528 -12.58 21.19 -28.29
N ASP A 529 -12.79 21.87 -29.42
CA ASP A 529 -13.30 21.28 -30.66
C ASP A 529 -12.36 20.22 -31.24
N GLU A 530 -11.05 20.48 -31.21
CA GLU A 530 -10.02 19.51 -31.66
C GLU A 530 -9.98 18.30 -30.73
N ILE A 531 -10.05 18.51 -29.40
CA ILE A 531 -10.08 17.42 -28.42
C ILE A 531 -11.30 16.51 -28.66
N VAL A 532 -12.49 17.09 -28.82
CA VAL A 532 -13.73 16.34 -29.09
C VAL A 532 -13.60 15.55 -30.41
N THR A 533 -12.99 16.17 -31.42
CA THR A 533 -12.77 15.54 -32.72
C THR A 533 -11.82 14.35 -32.60
N GLU A 534 -10.66 14.52 -31.95
CA GLU A 534 -9.67 13.44 -31.75
C GLU A 534 -10.23 12.31 -30.88
N LEU A 535 -10.99 12.62 -29.83
CA LEU A 535 -11.60 11.62 -28.95
C LEU A 535 -12.60 10.74 -29.71
N ILE A 536 -13.40 11.30 -30.62
CA ILE A 536 -14.48 10.54 -31.28
C ILE A 536 -13.98 9.85 -32.55
N GLN A 537 -13.27 10.57 -33.42
CA GLN A 537 -12.89 10.05 -34.72
C GLN A 537 -11.83 8.94 -34.60
N ASN A 538 -10.91 9.06 -33.65
CA ASN A 538 -9.78 8.14 -33.52
C ASN A 538 -10.02 7.04 -32.48
N PHE A 539 -11.17 7.02 -31.79
CA PHE A 539 -11.46 5.99 -30.80
C PHE A 539 -11.47 4.60 -31.42
N GLY A 540 -12.10 4.41 -32.58
CA GLY A 540 -12.22 3.10 -33.23
C GLY A 540 -10.87 2.39 -33.45
N ASP A 541 -9.83 3.16 -33.74
CA ASP A 541 -8.47 2.63 -33.94
C ASP A 541 -7.85 2.06 -32.66
N MET A 542 -8.31 2.53 -31.49
CA MET A 542 -7.79 2.09 -30.19
C MET A 542 -8.09 0.61 -29.92
N GLN A 543 -9.12 0.04 -30.55
CA GLN A 543 -9.48 -1.38 -30.41
C GLN A 543 -8.30 -2.30 -30.72
N PHE A 544 -7.49 -1.93 -31.72
CA PHE A 544 -6.35 -2.73 -32.19
C PHE A 544 -5.05 -2.38 -31.44
N LYS A 545 -5.02 -1.26 -30.71
CA LYS A 545 -3.82 -0.73 -30.06
C LYS A 545 -3.73 -1.10 -28.58
N VAL A 546 -4.86 -1.33 -27.91
CA VAL A 546 -4.89 -1.64 -26.46
C VAL A 546 -4.15 -2.93 -26.10
N THR A 547 -4.13 -3.94 -26.98
CA THR A 547 -3.39 -5.19 -26.74
C THR A 547 -1.88 -4.94 -26.68
N PHE A 548 -1.34 -4.19 -27.65
CA PHE A 548 0.07 -3.78 -27.64
C PHE A 548 0.40 -3.01 -26.34
N CYS A 549 -0.40 -2.01 -26.01
CA CYS A 549 -0.20 -1.18 -24.83
C CYS A 549 -0.19 -2.01 -23.53
N ARG A 550 -1.08 -3.01 -23.43
CA ARG A 550 -1.16 -3.92 -22.29
C ARG A 550 0.07 -4.82 -22.18
N ASP A 551 0.52 -5.41 -23.29
CA ASP A 551 1.70 -6.28 -23.31
C ASP A 551 2.97 -5.51 -22.93
N VAL A 552 3.09 -4.27 -23.39
CA VAL A 552 4.21 -3.39 -23.04
C VAL A 552 4.10 -2.94 -21.58
N ALA A 553 2.90 -2.64 -21.08
CA ALA A 553 2.70 -2.28 -19.68
C ALA A 553 3.04 -3.43 -18.72
N LEU A 554 2.68 -4.68 -19.06
CA LEU A 554 2.99 -5.85 -18.23
C LEU A 554 4.51 -6.02 -18.05
N LYS A 555 5.28 -5.83 -19.13
CA LYS A 555 6.75 -5.97 -19.11
C LYS A 555 7.45 -4.85 -18.34
N ASN A 556 6.90 -3.64 -18.38
CA ASN A 556 7.60 -2.43 -17.93
C ASN A 556 7.10 -1.88 -16.59
N TYR A 557 5.85 -2.15 -16.21
CA TYR A 557 5.19 -1.50 -15.08
C TYR A 557 4.70 -2.47 -14.00
N SER A 558 4.89 -3.78 -14.13
CA SER A 558 4.60 -4.74 -13.05
C SER A 558 5.37 -4.36 -11.77
N LEU A 559 4.64 -4.05 -10.69
CA LEU A 559 5.23 -3.68 -9.40
C LEU A 559 6.13 -4.79 -8.86
N SER A 560 5.64 -6.03 -8.90
CA SER A 560 6.38 -7.16 -8.34
C SER A 560 7.67 -7.42 -9.13
N ASP A 561 7.62 -7.40 -10.46
CA ASP A 561 8.82 -7.60 -11.29
C ASP A 561 9.81 -6.45 -11.10
N SER A 562 9.30 -5.22 -10.99
CA SER A 562 10.13 -4.03 -10.80
C SER A 562 10.86 -4.06 -9.45
N VAL A 563 10.15 -4.36 -8.35
CA VAL A 563 10.77 -4.50 -7.03
C VAL A 563 11.80 -5.64 -7.05
N SER A 564 11.51 -6.78 -7.66
CA SER A 564 12.46 -7.89 -7.77
C SER A 564 13.75 -7.50 -8.50
N LYS A 565 13.64 -6.76 -9.62
CA LYS A 565 14.80 -6.24 -10.37
C LYS A 565 15.64 -5.29 -9.52
N ILE A 566 15.01 -4.37 -8.79
CA ILE A 566 15.71 -3.41 -7.91
C ILE A 566 16.43 -4.15 -6.78
N MET A 567 15.76 -5.09 -6.10
CA MET A 567 16.36 -5.88 -5.01
C MET A 567 17.55 -6.72 -5.51
N GLN A 568 17.45 -7.32 -6.71
CA GLN A 568 18.56 -8.04 -7.31
C GLN A 568 19.75 -7.10 -7.54
N LYS A 569 19.51 -5.90 -8.08
CA LYS A 569 20.58 -4.92 -8.34
C LYS A 569 21.29 -4.48 -7.05
N LEU A 570 20.54 -4.20 -5.99
CA LEU A 570 21.08 -3.80 -4.68
C LEU A 570 22.07 -4.82 -4.08
N THR A 571 21.95 -6.08 -4.45
CA THR A 571 22.86 -7.14 -3.99
C THR A 571 24.28 -6.98 -4.56
N PHE A 572 24.42 -6.34 -5.73
CA PHE A 572 25.68 -6.20 -6.46
C PHE A 572 26.27 -4.78 -6.43
N THR A 573 25.61 -3.83 -5.78
CA THR A 573 26.10 -2.45 -5.72
C THR A 573 27.21 -2.33 -4.67
N GLU A 574 28.45 -2.14 -5.12
CA GLU A 574 29.55 -1.69 -4.26
C GLU A 574 29.46 -0.17 -4.06
N ASN A 575 29.62 0.27 -2.81
CA ASN A 575 29.55 1.68 -2.45
C ASN A 575 30.70 2.45 -3.10
N LYS A 576 30.39 3.21 -4.17
CA LYS A 576 31.34 4.11 -4.80
C LYS A 576 31.14 5.50 -4.21
N ASN A 577 32.20 6.07 -3.64
CA ASN A 577 32.21 7.47 -3.21
C ASN A 577 32.05 8.38 -4.43
N PRO A 578 30.91 9.08 -4.60
CA PRO A 578 30.77 10.03 -5.68
C PRO A 578 31.66 11.24 -5.38
N HIS A 579 32.49 11.60 -6.34
CA HIS A 579 33.15 12.90 -6.33
C HIS A 579 32.16 13.94 -6.91
N HIS A 580 31.84 14.96 -6.12
CA HIS A 580 31.53 16.35 -6.51
C HIS A 580 30.10 16.92 -6.34
N LEU A 581 30.13 18.23 -6.00
CA LEU A 581 29.18 19.34 -6.19
C LEU A 581 27.74 19.26 -5.64
N PHE A 582 27.59 19.20 -4.32
CA PHE A 582 26.31 19.33 -3.59
C PHE A 582 25.56 20.66 -3.76
N PHE A 583 26.09 21.64 -4.49
CA PHE A 583 25.47 22.97 -4.61
C PHE A 583 24.06 22.90 -5.24
N ASN A 584 23.88 22.10 -6.29
CA ASN A 584 22.58 21.99 -6.98
C ASN A 584 21.52 21.28 -6.11
N ILE A 585 21.93 20.22 -5.40
CA ILE A 585 21.09 19.54 -4.41
C ILE A 585 20.72 20.52 -3.29
N ALA A 586 21.71 21.16 -2.66
CA ALA A 586 21.50 22.11 -1.57
C ALA A 586 20.61 23.29 -1.99
N LYS A 587 20.78 23.81 -3.22
CA LYS A 587 19.94 24.87 -3.77
C LYS A 587 18.47 24.43 -3.86
N ARG A 588 18.20 23.22 -4.36
CA ARG A 588 16.83 22.70 -4.51
C ARG A 588 16.19 22.42 -3.15
N GLN A 589 16.93 21.81 -2.23
CA GLN A 589 16.49 21.65 -0.84
C GLN A 589 16.21 23.00 -0.16
N HIS A 590 17.08 23.99 -0.35
CA HIS A 590 16.89 25.33 0.21
C HIS A 590 15.64 26.04 -0.36
N ILE A 591 15.29 25.82 -1.63
CA ILE A 591 14.02 26.31 -2.21
C ILE A 591 12.84 25.70 -1.46
N TYR A 592 12.84 24.38 -1.22
CA TYR A 592 11.78 23.73 -0.43
C TYR A 592 11.70 24.31 0.98
N LEU A 593 12.84 24.38 1.68
CA LEU A 593 12.89 24.87 3.05
C LEU A 593 12.45 26.34 3.14
N ASN A 594 12.88 27.21 2.23
CA ASN A 594 12.44 28.61 2.20
C ASN A 594 10.95 28.75 1.89
N ASN A 595 10.43 28.00 0.92
CA ASN A 595 9.00 28.06 0.59
C ASN A 595 8.12 27.58 1.75
N ASN A 596 8.63 26.69 2.61
CA ASN A 596 7.91 26.23 3.80
C ASN A 596 8.25 27.02 5.08
N SER A 597 9.38 27.74 5.14
CA SER A 597 9.80 28.55 6.31
C SER A 597 9.49 30.04 6.18
N LYS A 598 9.18 30.54 4.98
CA LYS A 598 8.84 31.94 4.72
C LYS A 598 7.39 32.10 4.28
N LEU A 599 6.48 32.03 5.24
CA LEU A 599 5.38 32.98 5.24
C LEU A 599 5.77 34.05 6.27
N ASN A 600 6.43 35.13 5.82
CA ASN A 600 6.54 36.35 6.65
C ASN A 600 5.14 36.97 6.72
N LEU A 601 4.29 36.40 7.57
CA LEU A 601 2.90 36.82 7.73
C LEU A 601 2.87 38.12 8.51
N PHE A 602 2.13 39.09 8.00
CA PHE A 602 1.87 40.33 8.70
C PHE A 602 0.46 40.87 8.41
N ALA A 603 -0.10 41.55 9.40
CA ALA A 603 -1.26 42.42 9.24
C ALA A 603 -0.76 43.83 8.93
N GLN A 604 -1.48 44.58 8.12
CA GLN A 604 -1.07 45.92 7.71
C GLN A 604 -2.23 46.91 7.78
N LEU A 605 -2.03 48.02 8.48
CA LEU A 605 -2.98 49.13 8.51
C LEU A 605 -2.50 50.22 7.57
N PHE A 606 -3.32 50.56 6.58
CA PHE A 606 -3.14 51.69 5.67
C PHE A 606 -3.99 52.87 6.12
N MET A 607 -3.49 54.07 5.86
CA MET A 607 -4.15 55.32 6.24
C MET A 607 -4.19 56.28 5.04
N ASP A 608 -5.34 56.91 4.82
CA ASP A 608 -5.47 58.02 3.87
C ASP A 608 -5.49 59.35 4.62
N GLN A 609 -4.55 60.24 4.30
CA GLN A 609 -4.45 61.60 4.85
C GLN A 609 -4.72 62.68 3.77
N GLY A 610 -5.48 62.34 2.73
CA GLY A 610 -5.84 63.22 1.60
C GLY A 610 -5.00 63.03 0.34
N LYS A 611 -4.18 61.98 0.28
CA LYS A 611 -3.37 61.59 -0.91
C LYS A 611 -3.72 60.20 -1.44
N GLY A 612 -4.70 59.54 -0.85
CA GLY A 612 -5.03 58.13 -1.11
C GLY A 612 -4.21 57.17 -0.25
N ILE A 613 -4.57 55.88 -0.34
CA ILE A 613 -3.89 54.78 0.33
C ILE A 613 -2.54 54.49 -0.36
N SER A 614 -1.46 54.39 0.42
CA SER A 614 -0.12 54.06 -0.06
C SER A 614 0.66 53.25 0.97
N GLU A 615 1.62 52.45 0.52
CA GLU A 615 2.48 51.67 1.43
C GLU A 615 3.35 52.54 2.34
N GLU A 616 3.78 53.72 1.86
CA GLU A 616 4.57 54.67 2.66
C GLU A 616 3.83 55.14 3.92
N ASN A 617 2.49 55.13 3.88
CA ASN A 617 1.61 55.52 4.98
C ASN A 617 0.89 54.30 5.55
N SER A 618 1.66 53.30 6.00
CA SER A 618 1.12 52.09 6.63
C SER A 618 1.92 51.63 7.85
N ILE A 619 1.29 50.81 8.68
CA ILE A 619 1.87 50.19 9.88
C ILE A 619 1.72 48.67 9.74
N LYS A 620 2.82 47.92 9.85
CA LYS A 620 2.81 46.44 9.75
C LYS A 620 3.03 45.81 11.12
N PHE A 621 2.31 44.74 11.41
CA PHE A 621 2.53 43.89 12.58
C PHE A 621 2.78 42.45 12.16
N PRO A 622 3.81 41.77 12.70
CA PRO A 622 4.01 40.36 12.44
C PRO A 622 2.84 39.54 13.01
N VAL A 623 2.45 38.50 12.28
CA VAL A 623 1.37 37.59 12.65
C VAL A 623 1.95 36.25 13.05
N VAL A 624 1.51 35.71 14.18
CA VAL A 624 1.89 34.36 14.61
C VAL A 624 0.88 33.37 14.05
N GLN A 625 1.34 32.33 13.37
CA GLN A 625 0.46 31.30 12.80
C GLN A 625 0.02 30.29 13.87
N ASN A 626 -0.98 30.66 14.67
CA ASN A 626 -1.65 29.75 15.59
C ASN A 626 -3.14 30.08 15.69
N THR A 627 -3.92 29.18 16.29
CA THR A 627 -5.37 29.35 16.46
C THR A 627 -5.74 30.16 17.71
N GLN A 628 -4.78 30.81 18.36
CA GLN A 628 -5.06 31.68 19.51
C GLN A 628 -5.49 33.06 19.03
N THR A 629 -6.33 33.71 19.84
CA THR A 629 -6.72 35.10 19.62
C THR A 629 -5.50 36.01 19.78
N GLN A 630 -5.34 36.93 18.85
CA GLN A 630 -4.24 37.89 18.78
C GLN A 630 -4.79 39.31 18.82
N GLU A 631 -4.11 40.19 19.54
CA GLU A 631 -4.42 41.61 19.65
C GLU A 631 -3.36 42.44 18.91
N PHE A 632 -3.81 43.29 17.99
CA PHE A 632 -2.99 44.22 17.24
C PHE A 632 -3.40 45.64 17.62
N THR A 633 -2.46 46.42 18.16
CA THR A 633 -2.67 47.83 18.50
C THR A 633 -1.82 48.70 17.58
N PHE A 634 -2.46 49.36 16.63
CA PHE A 634 -1.83 50.28 15.70
C PHE A 634 -1.84 51.70 16.28
N ASP A 635 -0.66 52.28 16.55
CA ASP A 635 -0.52 53.63 17.09
C ASP A 635 -0.81 54.70 16.04
N LEU A 636 -1.76 55.58 16.34
CA LEU A 636 -2.25 56.68 15.50
C LEU A 636 -1.93 58.07 16.08
N THR A 637 -1.27 58.14 17.25
CA THR A 637 -1.09 59.39 18.03
C THR A 637 -0.43 60.52 17.23
N ASP A 638 0.56 60.19 16.39
CA ASP A 638 1.31 61.15 15.58
C ASP A 638 0.79 61.26 14.12
N LYS A 639 -0.46 60.83 13.85
CA LYS A 639 -1.03 60.75 12.50
C LYS A 639 -2.17 61.77 12.32
N PRO A 640 -1.89 63.01 11.87
CA PRO A 640 -2.92 64.03 11.72
C PRO A 640 -3.82 63.78 10.50
N ASN A 641 -5.06 64.28 10.53
CA ASN A 641 -5.96 64.33 9.37
C ASN A 641 -6.26 62.97 8.70
N ILE A 642 -6.44 61.90 9.48
CA ILE A 642 -6.85 60.60 8.94
C ILE A 642 -8.27 60.71 8.38
N LYS A 643 -8.42 60.50 7.07
CA LYS A 643 -9.68 60.50 6.35
C LYS A 643 -10.29 59.13 6.15
N ALA A 644 -9.47 58.08 6.11
CA ALA A 644 -9.92 56.70 6.00
C ALA A 644 -8.83 55.76 6.49
N LEU A 645 -9.25 54.59 6.96
CA LEU A 645 -8.38 53.47 7.31
C LEU A 645 -8.74 52.26 6.45
N ARG A 646 -7.72 51.49 6.06
CA ARG A 646 -7.88 50.15 5.48
C ARG A 646 -6.99 49.18 6.24
N LEU A 647 -7.58 48.17 6.86
CA LEU A 647 -6.86 47.08 7.48
C LEU A 647 -6.77 45.93 6.48
N ASP A 648 -5.56 45.44 6.27
CA ASP A 648 -5.29 44.22 5.53
C ASP A 648 -4.93 43.16 6.59
N PRO A 649 -5.86 42.26 6.95
CA PRO A 649 -5.67 41.33 8.07
C PRO A 649 -4.49 40.38 7.88
N LEU A 650 -4.21 39.98 6.64
CA LEU A 650 -3.08 39.14 6.30
C LEU A 650 -2.63 39.36 4.86
N ASN A 651 -1.33 39.31 4.62
CA ASN A 651 -0.72 39.29 3.27
C ASN A 651 -0.80 37.92 2.57
N GLU A 652 -1.83 37.13 2.88
CA GLU A 652 -2.11 35.79 2.38
C GLU A 652 -3.61 35.49 2.57
N CYS A 653 -4.14 34.52 1.83
CA CYS A 653 -5.52 34.06 2.03
C CYS A 653 -5.74 33.54 3.46
N CYS A 654 -6.88 33.90 4.06
CA CYS A 654 -7.16 33.60 5.46
C CYS A 654 -8.66 33.51 5.77
N VAL A 655 -8.97 32.75 6.81
CA VAL A 655 -10.25 32.81 7.51
C VAL A 655 -9.99 33.40 8.88
N ILE A 656 -10.55 34.57 9.14
CA ILE A 656 -10.40 35.26 10.43
C ILE A 656 -11.73 35.33 11.16
N GLU A 657 -11.65 35.33 12.48
CA GLU A 657 -12.78 35.64 13.35
C GLU A 657 -12.45 36.88 14.16
N ILE A 658 -13.24 37.94 14.00
CA ILE A 658 -12.98 39.22 14.66
C ILE A 658 -13.78 39.28 15.96
N GLU A 659 -13.06 39.32 17.08
CA GLU A 659 -13.66 39.41 18.40
C GLU A 659 -14.03 40.84 18.77
N SER A 660 -13.14 41.79 18.47
CA SER A 660 -13.42 43.22 18.64
C SER A 660 -12.56 44.06 17.70
N LEU A 661 -13.09 45.21 17.28
CA LEU A 661 -12.42 46.18 16.42
C LEU A 661 -12.86 47.59 16.83
N HIS A 662 -11.95 48.39 17.37
CA HIS A 662 -12.31 49.71 17.88
C HIS A 662 -11.19 50.73 17.75
N VAL A 663 -11.58 52.01 17.64
CA VAL A 663 -10.67 53.15 17.72
C VAL A 663 -10.65 53.67 19.15
N LYS A 664 -9.45 53.83 19.71
CA LYS A 664 -9.24 54.45 21.02
C LYS A 664 -8.91 55.93 20.86
N LYS A 665 -9.61 56.77 21.61
CA LYS A 665 -9.35 58.21 21.78
C LYS A 665 -9.11 58.50 23.26
N GLU A 666 -8.74 59.75 23.57
CA GLU A 666 -8.37 60.16 24.94
C GLU A 666 -9.46 59.86 25.99
N ASN A 667 -10.74 60.09 25.65
CA ASN A 667 -11.88 59.94 26.57
C ASN A 667 -13.00 59.02 26.05
N GLU A 668 -12.82 58.38 24.89
CA GLU A 668 -13.84 57.52 24.29
C GLU A 668 -13.24 56.35 23.52
N THR A 669 -14.05 55.33 23.29
CA THR A 669 -13.74 54.19 22.43
C THR A 669 -14.88 54.00 21.46
N ILE A 670 -14.58 53.95 20.18
CA ILE A 670 -15.57 53.86 19.10
C ILE A 670 -15.48 52.46 18.48
N ASP A 671 -16.56 51.69 18.55
CA ASP A 671 -16.67 50.39 17.90
C ASP A 671 -16.82 50.57 16.38
N LEU A 672 -15.94 49.92 15.61
CA LEU A 672 -15.97 49.96 14.14
C LEU A 672 -16.68 48.77 13.51
N MET A 673 -17.03 47.73 14.29
CA MET A 673 -17.69 46.53 13.75
C MET A 673 -18.93 46.83 12.89
N PRO A 674 -19.79 47.81 13.23
CA PRO A 674 -20.95 48.17 12.38
C PRO A 674 -20.60 48.82 11.04
N HIS A 675 -19.36 49.29 10.87
CA HIS A 675 -18.91 50.12 9.74
C HIS A 675 -17.83 49.42 8.89
N VAL A 676 -17.74 48.09 8.98
CA VAL A 676 -16.79 47.28 8.24
C VAL A 676 -17.31 46.97 6.83
N HIS A 677 -16.53 47.35 5.83
CA HIS A 677 -16.64 46.78 4.48
C HIS A 677 -15.42 45.92 4.22
N SER A 678 -15.55 44.83 3.45
CA SER A 678 -14.39 43.99 3.11
C SER A 678 -14.55 43.35 1.74
N ASN A 679 -13.44 42.85 1.20
CA ASN A 679 -13.45 41.99 0.02
C ASN A 679 -13.54 40.49 0.36
N ALA A 680 -13.93 40.14 1.59
CA ALA A 680 -14.17 38.76 1.98
C ALA A 680 -15.28 38.17 1.09
N GLU A 681 -15.05 36.97 0.56
CA GLU A 681 -16.02 36.29 -0.30
C GLU A 681 -17.20 35.72 0.48
N ILE A 682 -16.97 35.38 1.75
CA ILE A 682 -17.98 34.84 2.66
C ILE A 682 -17.86 35.58 3.99
N HIS A 683 -19.00 35.96 4.55
CA HIS A 683 -19.09 36.61 5.86
C HIS A 683 -20.28 36.06 6.65
N HIS A 684 -20.00 35.44 7.79
CA HIS A 684 -21.00 34.85 8.70
C HIS A 684 -20.70 35.23 10.15
N GLY A 685 -21.52 36.10 10.74
CA GLY A 685 -21.36 36.54 12.12
C GLY A 685 -20.04 37.27 12.34
N LYS A 686 -19.08 36.63 13.02
CA LYS A 686 -17.73 37.17 13.27
C LYS A 686 -16.68 36.70 12.26
N SER A 687 -17.04 35.77 11.36
CA SER A 687 -16.09 35.06 10.50
C SER A 687 -16.02 35.69 9.11
N TYR A 688 -14.82 35.99 8.64
CA TYR A 688 -14.53 36.55 7.32
C TYR A 688 -13.61 35.60 6.55
N PHE A 689 -13.99 35.26 5.32
CA PHE A 689 -13.26 34.32 4.46
C PHE A 689 -12.65 35.08 3.27
N PHE A 690 -11.33 35.26 3.31
CA PHE A 690 -10.55 35.85 2.24
C PHE A 690 -9.86 34.74 1.45
N THR A 691 -10.22 34.60 0.18
CA THR A 691 -9.68 33.54 -0.71
C THR A 691 -8.57 34.03 -1.62
N THR A 692 -8.17 35.30 -1.51
CA THR A 692 -7.04 35.89 -2.20
C THR A 692 -5.96 36.30 -1.20
N ASP A 693 -4.76 36.56 -1.69
CA ASP A 693 -3.62 37.08 -0.92
C ASP A 693 -3.74 38.59 -0.59
N ASP A 694 -4.84 39.21 -1.01
CA ASP A 694 -5.12 40.64 -0.86
C ASP A 694 -6.33 40.84 0.07
N SER A 695 -6.26 40.37 1.31
CA SER A 695 -7.36 40.55 2.27
C SER A 695 -7.48 42.02 2.68
N GLN A 696 -8.66 42.63 2.49
CA GLN A 696 -8.86 44.06 2.71
C GLN A 696 -10.16 44.35 3.46
N MET A 697 -10.06 45.22 4.46
CA MET A 697 -11.17 45.74 5.26
C MET A 697 -11.12 47.27 5.30
N TYR A 698 -12.23 47.92 4.98
CA TYR A 698 -12.37 49.37 4.85
C TYR A 698 -13.36 49.93 5.86
N PHE A 699 -13.07 51.14 6.35
CA PHE A 699 -13.87 51.84 7.35
C PHE A 699 -14.18 53.26 6.83
N SER A 700 -15.12 53.39 5.88
CA SER A 700 -15.31 54.63 5.09
C SER A 700 -16.59 55.42 5.38
N GLU A 701 -17.60 54.85 6.05
CA GLU A 701 -18.84 55.57 6.34
C GLU A 701 -18.66 56.46 7.60
N HIS A 702 -18.64 57.79 7.42
CA HIS A 702 -18.50 58.84 8.47
C HIS A 702 -17.09 59.13 9.02
N ALA A 703 -16.06 58.97 8.20
CA ALA A 703 -14.68 58.87 8.64
C ALA A 703 -14.02 60.13 9.26
N GLU A 704 -14.41 61.38 8.93
CA GLU A 704 -13.68 62.55 9.47
C GLU A 704 -13.88 62.73 11.00
N SER A 705 -15.09 62.51 11.55
CA SER A 705 -15.32 62.65 13.00
C SER A 705 -14.85 61.43 13.82
N VAL A 706 -14.81 60.26 13.20
CA VAL A 706 -14.44 59.00 13.89
C VAL A 706 -12.93 58.93 14.12
N PHE A 707 -12.11 59.38 13.17
CA PHE A 707 -10.65 59.30 13.28
C PHE A 707 -10.00 60.60 13.78
N GLU A 708 -10.77 61.68 13.96
CA GLU A 708 -10.29 62.90 14.61
C GLU A 708 -9.79 62.60 16.03
N ASN A 709 -8.53 62.97 16.31
CA ASN A 709 -7.83 62.69 17.57
C ASN A 709 -7.76 61.20 17.98
N ALA A 710 -7.77 60.29 17.01
CA ALA A 710 -7.54 58.86 17.26
C ALA A 710 -6.13 58.61 17.79
N GLN A 711 -6.03 57.87 18.90
CA GLN A 711 -4.75 57.47 19.50
C GLN A 711 -4.31 56.09 19.01
N ALA A 712 -5.25 55.16 18.79
CA ALA A 712 -4.94 53.84 18.27
C ALA A 712 -6.13 53.17 17.58
N LEU A 713 -5.85 52.25 16.66
CA LEU A 713 -6.78 51.22 16.22
C LEU A 713 -6.41 49.91 16.92
N VAL A 714 -7.36 49.30 17.61
CA VAL A 714 -7.18 48.01 18.29
C VAL A 714 -8.03 46.95 17.60
N VAL A 715 -7.39 45.87 17.18
CA VAL A 715 -8.01 44.73 16.50
C VAL A 715 -7.72 43.48 17.31
N VAL A 716 -8.76 42.77 17.72
CA VAL A 716 -8.64 41.46 18.38
C VAL A 716 -9.28 40.43 17.47
N LEU A 717 -8.47 39.52 16.92
CA LEU A 717 -8.93 38.51 15.96
C LEU A 717 -8.23 37.18 16.14
N ARG A 718 -8.84 36.12 15.61
CA ARG A 718 -8.30 34.76 15.56
C ARG A 718 -8.13 34.34 14.11
N TYR A 719 -6.96 33.82 13.75
CA TYR A 719 -6.74 33.18 12.45
C TYR A 719 -7.23 31.73 12.53
N ALA A 720 -8.44 31.48 12.05
CA ALA A 720 -9.01 30.14 12.04
C ALA A 720 -8.30 29.24 11.02
N HIS A 721 -8.00 29.78 9.83
CA HIS A 721 -7.26 29.10 8.75
C HIS A 721 -6.42 30.10 7.95
N VAL A 722 -5.29 29.65 7.40
CA VAL A 722 -4.35 30.48 6.60
C VAL A 722 -3.91 29.69 5.36
N ALA A 723 -3.57 30.38 4.29
CA ALA A 723 -3.05 29.81 3.04
C ALA A 723 -4.00 28.73 2.48
N LYS A 724 -3.44 27.58 2.09
CA LYS A 724 -4.21 26.48 1.47
C LYS A 724 -5.38 25.99 2.33
N ASP A 725 -5.25 26.02 3.65
CA ASP A 725 -6.32 25.59 4.56
C ASP A 725 -7.52 26.55 4.49
N ALA A 726 -7.26 27.86 4.35
CA ALA A 726 -8.31 28.86 4.18
C ALA A 726 -9.09 28.65 2.88
N LEU A 727 -8.39 28.35 1.78
CA LEU A 727 -9.02 28.03 0.49
C LEU A 727 -9.89 26.78 0.59
N HIS A 728 -9.37 25.71 1.20
CA HIS A 728 -10.10 24.45 1.33
C HIS A 728 -11.41 24.62 2.10
N VAL A 729 -11.37 25.30 3.25
CA VAL A 729 -12.57 25.54 4.07
C VAL A 729 -13.54 26.49 3.35
N SER A 730 -13.04 27.49 2.63
CA SER A 730 -13.88 28.41 1.83
C SER A 730 -14.63 27.68 0.72
N VAL A 731 -13.97 26.75 0.01
CA VAL A 731 -14.61 25.90 -1.03
C VAL A 731 -15.69 25.02 -0.40
N LYS A 732 -15.39 24.38 0.74
CA LYS A 732 -16.37 23.55 1.46
C LYS A 732 -17.61 24.35 1.85
N GLN A 733 -17.43 25.57 2.36
CA GLN A 733 -18.53 26.46 2.74
C GLN A 733 -19.37 26.88 1.53
N LYS A 734 -18.74 27.27 0.41
CA LYS A 734 -19.46 27.60 -0.84
C LYS A 734 -20.28 26.42 -1.36
N ASN A 735 -19.73 25.21 -1.32
CA ASN A 735 -20.44 24.00 -1.75
C ASN A 735 -21.68 23.73 -0.89
N GLN A 736 -21.60 23.99 0.42
CA GLN A 736 -22.76 23.87 1.31
C GLN A 736 -23.84 24.92 1.00
N GLU A 737 -23.46 26.17 0.76
CA GLU A 737 -24.40 27.23 0.35
C GLU A 737 -25.05 26.92 -1.01
N LEU A 738 -24.29 26.37 -1.95
CA LEU A 738 -24.79 25.94 -3.26
C LEU A 738 -25.84 24.83 -3.10
N ALA A 739 -25.52 23.79 -2.31
CA ALA A 739 -26.45 22.69 -2.04
C ALA A 739 -27.75 23.17 -1.36
N HIS A 740 -27.66 24.14 -0.45
CA HIS A 740 -28.85 24.73 0.17
C HIS A 740 -29.69 25.54 -0.83
N LYS A 741 -29.05 26.32 -1.72
CA LYS A 741 -29.74 27.05 -2.79
C LYS A 741 -30.42 26.09 -3.77
N GLU A 742 -29.78 24.99 -4.15
CA GLU A 742 -30.37 23.95 -5.00
C GLU A 742 -31.60 23.31 -4.35
N GLN A 743 -31.55 23.00 -3.05
CA GLN A 743 -32.71 22.50 -2.31
C GLN A 743 -33.87 23.50 -2.31
N ASN A 744 -33.59 24.79 -2.09
CA ASN A 744 -34.61 25.84 -2.13
C ASN A 744 -35.21 26.01 -3.54
N ILE A 745 -34.40 25.97 -4.59
CA ILE A 745 -34.87 26.01 -5.99
C ILE A 745 -35.77 24.80 -6.28
N ASN A 746 -35.38 23.60 -5.85
CA ASN A 746 -36.18 22.40 -6.03
C ASN A 746 -37.52 22.48 -5.28
N ALA A 747 -37.53 23.01 -4.05
CA ALA A 747 -38.76 23.26 -3.30
C ALA A 747 -39.68 24.27 -4.01
N LEU A 748 -39.14 25.40 -4.48
CA LEU A 748 -39.90 26.38 -5.26
C LEU A 748 -40.47 25.78 -6.55
N ASN A 749 -39.69 24.96 -7.26
CA ASN A 749 -40.13 24.29 -8.48
C ASN A 749 -41.28 23.31 -8.21
N GLN A 750 -41.24 22.56 -7.10
CA GLN A 750 -42.35 21.69 -6.71
C GLN A 750 -43.61 22.49 -6.37
N GLU A 751 -43.46 23.60 -5.66
CA GLU A 751 -44.58 24.51 -5.37
C GLU A 751 -45.18 25.08 -6.66
N LEU A 752 -44.33 25.51 -7.61
CA LEU A 752 -44.76 26.01 -8.92
C LEU A 752 -45.51 24.94 -9.74
N ILE A 753 -45.03 23.69 -9.74
CA ILE A 753 -45.69 22.55 -10.38
C ILE A 753 -47.06 22.31 -9.74
N SER A 754 -47.15 22.36 -8.40
CA SER A 754 -48.42 22.18 -7.68
C SER A 754 -49.44 23.30 -8.00
N LEU A 755 -48.97 24.54 -8.13
CA LEU A 755 -49.79 25.70 -8.56
C LEU A 755 -50.24 25.57 -10.02
N TYR A 756 -49.37 25.05 -10.89
CA TYR A 756 -49.71 24.80 -12.29
C TYR A 756 -50.77 23.70 -12.44
N LEU A 757 -50.63 22.61 -11.68
CA LEU A 757 -51.58 21.50 -11.67
C LEU A 757 -52.94 21.91 -11.08
N SER A 758 -52.96 22.71 -10.01
CA SER A 758 -54.21 23.20 -9.41
C SER A 758 -54.99 24.17 -10.33
N LYS A 759 -54.31 24.98 -11.15
CA LYS A 759 -54.98 25.82 -12.17
C LYS A 759 -55.56 25.05 -13.35
N ARG A 760 -55.08 23.84 -13.64
CA ARG A 760 -55.62 22.97 -14.72
C ARG A 760 -56.88 22.20 -14.33
N VAL A 761 -57.17 22.07 -13.04
CA VAL A 761 -58.38 21.36 -12.54
C VAL A 761 -59.59 22.31 -12.42
N GLY A 762 -59.40 23.61 -12.69
CA GLY A 762 -60.44 24.64 -12.60
C GLY A 762 -61.01 25.17 -13.93
N TYR A 763 -60.77 24.50 -15.07
CA TYR A 763 -61.35 24.84 -16.38
C TYR A 763 -62.15 23.69 -16.97
#